data_AF-A0A9P9ES26-F1
#
_entry.id   AF-A0A9P9ES26-F1
#
_cell.length_a   1.000
_cell.length_b   1.000
_cell.length_c   1.000
_cell.angle_alpha   90.00
_cell.angle_beta   90.00
_cell.angle_gamma   90.00
#
_symmetry.space_group_name_H-M   'P 1'
#
loop_
_entity.id
_entity.type
_entity.pdbx_description
1 polymer ?
#
loop_
_entity_poly.entity_id
_entity_poly.type
_entity_poly.pdbx_seq_one_letter_code
_entity_poly.pdbx_strand_id
1 'polypeptide(L)'
;MSKLLSACIVAAACAYACLPDKAETERLLARRYSREVRSRHLKRDVVEFPPVLTNTESILVNSFDNSSISAWSLYYTSGYRLAGHNRSQAEWTQQKWIDLGWESWIAEYWIWYTEPIESSLTLNRPDGSSHSAQLLEDPLDIDPQTSNPNEKPAYHALTGSGNITAEYVYVGRGTRDDFKRLLELGVTLEGKIALAQYGGTNRGVKIKNAEANGMIGAILYTDPLEDGEMTEENGHLPYPDGPARHPSAIQRGSMRWASLSFGDPSTIGYASTKDAPRADISAYGPKIPSIPISPRDGLQLLHALDGHGVSAEETNRTNYKGAFSNVSYSSGPAQGATLGLVNFMDARLEPAYNVLASINGTSPDEYVIIGNHRDGWTAGGAADAVSGGSILIEMAKAFGKLLDQGWKPRRTIILGSWDAEEFGLMGSTEWVEDHLPELIGKTVAYINVDTAVSGPRAEIVGSGEIQTIAIEMMKKVIFPEGYGAGPTLYDAWYNATEGVIGPLGSGSDFAAFYHNGISSIDISGGPGPKDPVYMYHSLYDTHRWMTEYADRGFHLHTAMGQFVTLLTYHIADDALIPWDLPNAGSALRDIFVDLEEQLEEKFPEYDVDLSPLDDAVAAFEAAAERIAVIAENALAFNDTVLLTAVNSAYRGFSRGFASAGLLPGRFSYYNVVSAPGLESGYGADVFPAIQDSLDQGNLTQAEEWVERSANAVLRAAEILKIGE
;
A
#
# COMPACT_ATOMS: atom_id res chain seq x y z
N MET A 1 -5.55 -9.03 -51.68
CA MET A 1 -6.52 -9.01 -50.57
C MET A 1 -5.74 -9.41 -49.31
N SER A 2 -4.97 -8.46 -48.75
CA SER A 2 -5.36 -7.52 -47.67
C SER A 2 -5.24 -8.21 -46.30
N LYS A 3 -4.09 -8.15 -45.62
CA LYS A 3 -3.79 -7.16 -44.56
C LYS A 3 -4.97 -6.96 -43.60
N LEU A 4 -4.89 -7.55 -42.40
CA LEU A 4 -5.46 -7.12 -41.10
C LEU A 4 -5.58 -8.32 -40.15
N LEU A 5 -4.54 -8.54 -39.34
CA LEU A 5 -4.57 -9.26 -38.04
C LEU A 5 -3.18 -9.06 -37.40
N SER A 6 -2.85 -7.80 -37.15
CA SER A 6 -1.69 -7.34 -36.39
C SER A 6 -2.04 -5.96 -35.86
N ALA A 7 -2.81 -5.96 -34.78
CA ALA A 7 -3.05 -4.85 -33.85
C ALA A 7 -3.94 -5.43 -32.73
N CYS A 8 -3.67 -5.06 -31.48
CA CYS A 8 -4.35 -5.47 -30.24
C CYS A 8 -3.67 -6.59 -29.42
N ILE A 9 -2.38 -6.44 -29.10
CA ILE A 9 -1.81 -6.78 -27.77
C ILE A 9 -0.60 -5.85 -27.51
N VAL A 10 -0.82 -4.53 -27.42
CA VAL A 10 0.17 -3.58 -26.85
C VAL A 10 -0.61 -2.36 -26.37
N ALA A 11 -1.04 -2.36 -25.10
CA ALA A 11 -1.37 -1.17 -24.28
C ALA A 11 -2.15 -1.62 -23.03
N ALA A 12 -1.48 -2.21 -22.04
CA ALA A 12 -1.98 -2.35 -20.66
C ALA A 12 -0.89 -2.98 -19.78
N ALA A 13 0.14 -2.20 -19.44
CA ALA A 13 1.05 -2.46 -18.33
C ALA A 13 1.81 -1.15 -18.09
N CYS A 14 1.11 -0.13 -17.61
CA CYS A 14 1.80 1.10 -17.24
C CYS A 14 2.41 0.89 -15.85
N ALA A 15 3.74 0.89 -15.82
CA ALA A 15 4.61 1.26 -14.71
C ALA A 15 3.97 1.96 -13.48
N TYR A 16 3.64 1.25 -12.38
CA TYR A 16 3.24 1.89 -11.10
C TYR A 16 3.58 1.12 -9.82
N ALA A 17 4.69 0.37 -9.75
CA ALA A 17 4.92 -0.47 -8.57
C ALA A 17 5.36 0.26 -7.28
N CYS A 18 5.39 1.59 -7.30
CA CYS A 18 5.48 2.39 -6.09
C CYS A 18 4.11 2.62 -5.42
N LEU A 19 3.01 2.41 -6.15
CA LEU A 19 1.65 2.40 -5.60
C LEU A 19 1.17 0.94 -5.54
N PRO A 20 1.19 0.31 -4.36
CA PRO A 20 1.06 -1.14 -4.22
C PRO A 20 -0.24 -1.71 -4.79
N ASP A 21 -1.36 -1.01 -4.63
CA ASP A 21 -2.68 -1.52 -5.02
C ASP A 21 -2.88 -1.49 -6.54
N LYS A 22 -2.52 -0.38 -7.19
CA LYS A 22 -2.71 -0.19 -8.63
C LYS A 22 -1.92 -1.20 -9.47
N ALA A 23 -0.66 -1.44 -9.11
CA ALA A 23 0.18 -2.40 -9.83
C ALA A 23 -0.37 -3.83 -9.73
N GLU A 24 -0.95 -4.18 -8.59
CA GLU A 24 -1.60 -5.47 -8.38
C GLU A 24 -2.92 -5.56 -9.16
N THR A 25 -3.75 -4.52 -9.14
CA THR A 25 -4.98 -4.47 -9.96
C THR A 25 -4.67 -4.60 -11.45
N GLU A 26 -3.67 -3.90 -11.98
CA GLU A 26 -3.26 -4.03 -13.38
C GLU A 26 -2.74 -5.43 -13.73
N ARG A 27 -1.95 -6.04 -12.83
CA ARG A 27 -1.49 -7.44 -12.97
C ARG A 27 -2.66 -8.41 -13.02
N LEU A 28 -3.63 -8.26 -12.12
CA LEU A 28 -4.82 -9.11 -12.04
C LEU A 28 -5.74 -8.89 -13.26
N LEU A 29 -5.89 -7.65 -13.74
CA LEU A 29 -6.61 -7.33 -14.98
C LEU A 29 -5.99 -8.00 -16.20
N ALA A 30 -4.65 -7.98 -16.33
CA ALA A 30 -3.96 -8.65 -17.42
C ALA A 30 -4.22 -10.17 -17.41
N ARG A 31 -4.27 -10.77 -16.21
CA ARG A 31 -4.57 -12.20 -16.00
C ARG A 31 -6.05 -12.55 -16.12
N ARG A 32 -6.96 -11.60 -15.94
CA ARG A 32 -8.41 -11.83 -16.08
C ARG A 32 -8.78 -12.47 -17.42
N TYR A 33 -8.13 -12.04 -18.49
CA TYR A 33 -8.42 -12.51 -19.86
C TYR A 33 -7.98 -13.96 -20.12
N SER A 34 -7.19 -14.57 -19.22
CA SER A 34 -6.74 -15.97 -19.32
C SER A 34 -7.46 -16.94 -18.38
N ARG A 35 -8.30 -16.46 -17.45
CA ARG A 35 -8.87 -17.27 -16.35
C ARG A 35 -10.34 -17.70 -16.56
N GLU A 36 -10.73 -18.88 -16.05
CA GLU A 36 -12.12 -19.22 -15.70
C GLU A 36 -12.48 -18.67 -14.30
N VAL A 37 -12.44 -17.34 -14.13
CA VAL A 37 -12.64 -16.69 -12.81
C VAL A 37 -14.07 -16.89 -12.28
N ARG A 38 -14.22 -17.25 -11.01
CA ARG A 38 -15.52 -17.43 -10.33
C ARG A 38 -15.97 -16.23 -9.51
N SER A 39 -15.14 -15.20 -9.36
CA SER A 39 -15.49 -13.95 -8.66
C SER A 39 -16.85 -13.42 -9.09
N ARG A 40 -17.72 -13.26 -8.08
CA ARG A 40 -19.12 -12.85 -8.24
C ARG A 40 -19.26 -11.40 -8.71
N HIS A 41 -18.20 -10.60 -8.58
CA HIS A 41 -18.20 -9.16 -8.85
C HIS A 41 -17.67 -8.76 -10.22
N LEU A 42 -17.21 -9.73 -11.03
CA LEU A 42 -16.70 -9.46 -12.37
C LEU A 42 -17.76 -8.97 -13.34
N LYS A 43 -19.02 -9.32 -13.11
CA LYS A 43 -20.14 -8.85 -13.90
C LYS A 43 -20.58 -7.49 -13.39
N ARG A 44 -20.71 -6.53 -14.28
CA ARG A 44 -21.28 -5.22 -13.93
C ARG A 44 -22.72 -5.39 -13.43
N ASP A 45 -23.00 -4.78 -12.30
CA ASP A 45 -24.32 -4.72 -11.70
C ASP A 45 -25.14 -3.57 -12.27
N VAL A 46 -26.45 -3.72 -12.20
CA VAL A 46 -27.40 -2.63 -12.45
C VAL A 46 -27.52 -1.82 -11.17
N VAL A 47 -27.19 -0.53 -11.24
CA VAL A 47 -27.29 0.39 -10.11
C VAL A 47 -28.63 1.11 -10.17
N GLU A 48 -29.38 1.08 -9.07
CA GLU A 48 -30.57 1.93 -8.91
C GLU A 48 -30.14 3.39 -8.77
N PHE A 49 -30.70 4.28 -9.59
CA PHE A 49 -30.35 5.69 -9.60
C PHE A 49 -31.61 6.59 -9.66
N PRO A 50 -31.70 7.64 -8.82
CA PRO A 50 -30.73 8.06 -7.80
C PRO A 50 -30.65 7.06 -6.62
N PRO A 51 -29.52 7.00 -5.89
CA PRO A 51 -29.39 6.08 -4.77
C PRO A 51 -30.42 6.33 -3.68
N VAL A 52 -30.99 5.26 -3.15
CA VAL A 52 -31.94 5.32 -2.03
C VAL A 52 -31.18 5.15 -0.72
N LEU A 53 -31.24 6.16 0.14
CA LEU A 53 -30.63 6.15 1.47
C LEU A 53 -31.69 6.00 2.56
N THR A 54 -31.38 5.25 3.61
CA THR A 54 -32.16 5.29 4.85
C THR A 54 -32.03 6.66 5.52
N ASN A 55 -32.84 6.94 6.55
CA ASN A 55 -32.72 8.19 7.30
C ASN A 55 -31.34 8.34 7.95
N THR A 56 -30.79 7.26 8.52
CA THR A 56 -29.46 7.26 9.14
C THR A 56 -28.36 7.45 8.10
N GLU A 57 -28.41 6.72 6.99
CA GLU A 57 -27.47 6.88 5.88
C GLU A 57 -27.53 8.30 5.32
N SER A 58 -28.72 8.89 5.21
CA SER A 58 -28.89 10.29 4.77
C SER A 58 -28.23 11.27 5.73
N ILE A 59 -28.31 11.05 7.05
CA ILE A 59 -27.63 11.92 8.04
C ILE A 59 -26.12 11.80 7.86
N LEU A 60 -25.60 10.58 7.74
CA LEU A 60 -24.17 10.32 7.56
C LEU A 60 -23.64 10.99 6.28
N VAL A 61 -24.26 10.70 5.14
CA VAL A 61 -23.84 11.20 3.82
C VAL A 61 -23.92 12.72 3.74
N ASN A 62 -25.01 13.32 4.22
CA ASN A 62 -25.22 14.77 4.16
C ASN A 62 -24.42 15.55 5.23
N SER A 63 -23.73 14.87 6.15
CA SER A 63 -22.88 15.53 7.14
C SER A 63 -21.51 15.94 6.59
N PHE A 64 -21.09 15.36 5.47
CA PHE A 64 -19.83 15.68 4.81
C PHE A 64 -19.88 17.08 4.17
N ASP A 65 -18.87 17.88 4.45
CA ASP A 65 -18.66 19.20 3.85
C ASP A 65 -17.25 19.27 3.25
N ASN A 66 -17.18 19.46 1.93
CA ASN A 66 -15.92 19.55 1.21
C ASN A 66 -15.05 20.72 1.70
N SER A 67 -15.65 21.79 2.23
CA SER A 67 -14.95 22.95 2.74
C SER A 67 -14.23 22.65 4.06
N SER A 68 -14.83 21.85 4.96
CA SER A 68 -14.13 21.42 6.18
C SER A 68 -13.03 20.42 5.86
N ILE A 69 -13.26 19.46 4.95
CA ILE A 69 -12.22 18.52 4.51
C ILE A 69 -11.00 19.28 3.95
N SER A 70 -11.24 20.26 3.07
CA SER A 70 -10.20 21.14 2.54
C SER A 70 -9.43 21.85 3.66
N ALA A 71 -10.12 22.38 4.67
CA ALA A 71 -9.49 23.04 5.81
C ALA A 71 -8.65 22.08 6.67
N TRP A 72 -9.09 20.83 6.87
CA TRP A 72 -8.31 19.80 7.57
C TRP A 72 -7.05 19.45 6.78
N SER A 73 -7.18 19.27 5.47
CA SER A 73 -6.06 19.02 4.57
C SER A 73 -5.03 20.14 4.63
N LEU A 74 -5.48 21.39 4.54
CA LEU A 74 -4.60 22.56 4.66
C LEU A 74 -3.89 22.61 6.03
N TYR A 75 -4.59 22.30 7.12
CA TYR A 75 -3.98 22.27 8.45
C TYR A 75 -2.83 21.26 8.54
N TYR A 76 -3.07 20.01 8.15
CA TYR A 76 -2.05 18.96 8.23
C TYR A 76 -0.86 19.22 7.31
N THR A 77 -1.12 19.75 6.11
CA THR A 77 -0.08 20.07 5.11
C THR A 77 0.62 21.41 5.38
N SER A 78 0.22 22.18 6.39
CA SER A 78 0.92 23.41 6.77
C SER A 78 2.05 23.18 7.78
N GLY A 79 2.14 21.98 8.37
CA GLY A 79 3.11 21.64 9.41
C GLY A 79 4.11 20.59 8.94
N TYR A 80 5.36 20.69 9.42
CA TYR A 80 6.30 19.59 9.31
C TYR A 80 5.79 18.40 10.11
N ARG A 81 5.64 17.24 9.48
CA ARG A 81 4.99 16.09 10.10
C ARG A 81 5.70 14.76 9.94
N LEU A 82 7.01 14.79 9.77
CA LEU A 82 7.83 13.59 9.84
C LEU A 82 7.57 12.85 11.15
N ALA A 83 7.60 11.51 11.09
CA ALA A 83 7.37 10.62 12.21
C ALA A 83 8.09 11.08 13.49
N GLY A 84 7.37 11.09 14.61
CA GLY A 84 7.88 11.51 15.91
C GLY A 84 8.17 13.00 16.10
N HIS A 85 8.07 13.82 15.04
CA HIS A 85 8.21 15.28 15.12
C HIS A 85 6.86 16.02 15.01
N ASN A 86 5.75 15.28 14.99
CA ASN A 86 4.41 15.79 14.67
C ASN A 86 3.43 15.83 15.87
N ARG A 87 3.95 15.82 17.11
CA ARG A 87 3.14 15.78 18.36
C ARG A 87 2.03 16.82 18.41
N SER A 88 2.27 18.05 17.95
CA SER A 88 1.24 19.09 17.94
C SER A 88 0.06 18.77 17.02
N GLN A 89 0.30 18.03 15.94
CA GLN A 89 -0.77 17.52 15.09
C GLN A 89 -1.50 16.36 15.76
N ALA A 90 -0.79 15.46 16.45
CA ALA A 90 -1.42 14.40 17.25
C ALA A 90 -2.38 14.98 18.32
N GLU A 91 -1.92 15.97 19.08
CA GLU A 91 -2.73 16.69 20.08
C GLU A 91 -3.91 17.43 19.46
N TRP A 92 -3.73 18.00 18.27
CA TRP A 92 -4.82 18.62 17.51
C TRP A 92 -5.87 17.60 17.06
N THR A 93 -5.44 16.46 16.50
CA THR A 93 -6.33 15.38 16.06
C THR A 93 -7.13 14.85 17.24
N GLN A 94 -6.47 14.60 18.37
CA GLN A 94 -7.12 14.19 19.62
C GLN A 94 -8.19 15.19 20.04
N GLN A 95 -7.84 16.47 20.11
CA GLN A 95 -8.78 17.51 20.53
C GLN A 95 -9.96 17.64 19.55
N LYS A 96 -9.73 17.49 18.24
CA LYS A 96 -10.81 17.50 17.25
C LYS A 96 -11.79 16.37 17.45
N TRP A 97 -11.33 15.16 17.72
CA TRP A 97 -12.23 14.04 18.02
C TRP A 97 -13.01 14.26 19.32
N ILE A 98 -12.37 14.78 20.37
CA ILE A 98 -13.04 15.14 21.63
C ILE A 98 -14.15 16.17 21.38
N ASP A 99 -13.85 17.23 20.62
CA ASP A 99 -14.82 18.28 20.28
C ASP A 99 -16.02 17.74 19.47
N LEU A 100 -15.81 16.64 18.75
CA LEU A 100 -16.84 15.95 17.94
C LEU A 100 -17.57 14.84 18.73
N GLY A 101 -17.33 14.71 20.04
CA GLY A 101 -18.06 13.81 20.93
C GLY A 101 -17.45 12.42 21.11
N TRP A 102 -16.20 12.21 20.67
CA TRP A 102 -15.49 10.95 20.83
C TRP A 102 -14.63 10.93 22.10
N GLU A 103 -14.45 9.74 22.69
CA GLU A 103 -13.38 9.52 23.67
C GLU A 103 -12.07 9.34 22.91
N SER A 104 -10.99 10.07 23.29
CA SER A 104 -9.73 10.02 22.54
C SER A 104 -8.48 10.14 23.43
N TRP A 105 -7.44 9.39 23.08
CA TRP A 105 -6.15 9.34 23.79
C TRP A 105 -4.97 9.20 22.82
N ILE A 106 -3.77 9.50 23.31
CA ILE A 106 -2.52 9.32 22.57
C ILE A 106 -1.76 8.12 23.17
N ALA A 107 -1.33 7.20 22.31
CA ALA A 107 -0.40 6.12 22.65
C ALA A 107 0.99 6.45 22.11
N GLU A 108 2.02 6.31 22.96
CA GLU A 108 3.41 6.63 22.63
C GLU A 108 4.24 5.35 22.50
N TYR A 109 4.93 5.18 21.35
CA TYR A 109 5.86 4.08 21.10
C TYR A 109 7.24 4.65 20.72
N TRP A 110 8.32 4.13 21.30
CA TRP A 110 9.69 4.63 21.10
C TRP A 110 10.35 3.82 20.00
N ILE A 111 10.29 4.32 18.77
CA ILE A 111 10.67 3.58 17.57
C ILE A 111 12.14 3.76 17.20
N TRP A 112 12.71 2.80 16.49
CA TRP A 112 14.00 2.95 15.81
C TRP A 112 13.90 3.92 14.63
N TYR A 113 14.44 5.12 14.82
CA TYR A 113 14.37 6.23 13.88
C TYR A 113 15.75 6.49 13.24
N THR A 114 15.76 6.87 11.97
CA THR A 114 16.99 7.27 11.27
C THR A 114 16.81 8.53 10.43
N GLU A 115 17.80 9.42 10.45
CA GLU A 115 17.84 10.60 9.59
C GLU A 115 19.28 10.93 9.16
N PRO A 116 19.49 11.63 8.03
CA PRO A 116 20.84 11.96 7.58
C PRO A 116 21.48 13.06 8.43
N ILE A 117 22.74 12.85 8.80
CA ILE A 117 23.66 13.85 9.36
C ILE A 117 24.37 14.60 8.22
N GLU A 118 24.81 13.85 7.22
CA GLU A 118 25.54 14.34 6.06
C GLU A 118 25.16 13.50 4.83
N SER A 119 24.76 14.17 3.75
CA SER A 119 24.43 13.52 2.48
C SER A 119 24.92 14.36 1.31
N SER A 120 25.62 13.74 0.36
CA SER A 120 25.99 14.38 -0.91
C SER A 120 26.22 13.34 -2.00
N LEU A 121 25.98 13.76 -3.25
CA LEU A 121 26.24 12.96 -4.44
C LEU A 121 26.91 13.82 -5.51
N THR A 122 28.09 13.39 -5.95
CA THR A 122 28.85 14.07 -7.00
C THR A 122 29.24 13.09 -8.10
N LEU A 123 28.78 13.34 -9.33
CA LEU A 123 29.30 12.69 -10.53
C LEU A 123 30.61 13.38 -10.95
N ASN A 124 31.68 12.61 -11.07
CA ASN A 124 32.95 13.01 -11.64
C ASN A 124 33.12 12.38 -13.02
N ARG A 125 33.52 13.16 -14.02
CA ARG A 125 33.70 12.69 -15.40
C ARG A 125 35.17 12.60 -15.81
N PRO A 126 35.52 11.79 -16.82
CA PRO A 126 36.90 11.63 -17.28
C PRO A 126 37.55 12.93 -17.78
N ASP A 127 36.75 13.88 -18.26
CA ASP A 127 37.20 15.19 -18.75
C ASP A 127 37.51 16.19 -17.62
N GLY A 128 37.34 15.78 -16.36
CA GLY A 128 37.54 16.60 -15.17
C GLY A 128 36.34 17.47 -14.80
N SER A 129 35.25 17.45 -15.57
CA SER A 129 34.00 18.09 -15.18
C SER A 129 33.27 17.28 -14.10
N SER A 130 32.44 17.96 -13.31
CA SER A 130 31.64 17.34 -12.26
C SER A 130 30.21 17.87 -12.23
N HIS A 131 29.29 17.07 -11.71
CA HIS A 131 27.91 17.46 -11.41
C HIS A 131 27.58 17.08 -9.97
N SER A 132 27.08 18.03 -9.18
CA SER A 132 26.59 17.75 -7.81
C SER A 132 25.07 17.74 -7.82
N ALA A 133 24.48 16.60 -7.43
CA ALA A 133 23.03 16.46 -7.40
C ALA A 133 22.42 17.39 -6.36
N GLN A 134 21.24 17.93 -6.66
CA GLN A 134 20.48 18.74 -5.70
C GLN A 134 19.59 17.79 -4.88
N LEU A 135 19.91 17.64 -3.60
CA LEU A 135 19.12 16.80 -2.69
C LEU A 135 17.96 17.56 -2.04
N LEU A 136 17.84 18.86 -2.32
CA LEU A 136 16.68 19.67 -1.99
C LEU A 136 15.90 19.93 -3.26
N GLU A 137 14.57 19.85 -3.14
CA GLU A 137 13.66 20.17 -4.21
C GLU A 137 13.50 21.70 -4.32
N ASP A 138 13.24 22.20 -5.53
CA ASP A 138 13.16 23.64 -5.78
C ASP A 138 11.90 24.23 -5.08
N PRO A 139 12.05 25.23 -4.19
CA PRO A 139 10.90 25.89 -3.58
C PRO A 139 10.17 26.76 -4.61
N LEU A 140 8.85 26.87 -4.47
CA LEU A 140 7.95 27.56 -5.39
C LEU A 140 7.22 28.69 -4.66
N ASP A 141 7.43 29.93 -5.12
CA ASP A 141 6.77 31.12 -4.53
C ASP A 141 5.23 31.02 -4.56
N ILE A 142 4.69 30.39 -5.62
CA ILE A 142 3.25 30.19 -5.80
C ILE A 142 2.66 29.09 -4.91
N ASP A 143 3.51 28.21 -4.36
CA ASP A 143 3.13 27.15 -3.44
C ASP A 143 3.97 27.24 -2.16
N PRO A 144 3.56 28.07 -1.19
CA PRO A 144 4.33 28.34 0.02
C PRO A 144 4.67 27.10 0.86
N GLN A 145 3.92 26.00 0.69
CA GLN A 145 4.16 24.73 1.41
C GLN A 145 5.48 24.09 0.98
N THR A 146 6.00 24.45 -0.20
CA THR A 146 7.32 24.03 -0.69
C THR A 146 8.48 24.85 -0.10
N SER A 147 8.21 25.86 0.73
CA SER A 147 9.23 26.77 1.28
C SER A 147 9.46 26.56 2.79
N ASN A 148 9.27 25.34 3.29
CA ASN A 148 9.45 25.04 4.72
C ASN A 148 10.91 25.25 5.16
N PRO A 149 11.20 26.15 6.11
CA PRO A 149 12.58 26.41 6.58
C PRO A 149 13.22 25.21 7.29
N ASN A 150 12.42 24.23 7.73
CA ASN A 150 12.87 22.99 8.34
C ASN A 150 12.97 21.83 7.34
N GLU A 151 12.80 22.08 6.03
CA GLU A 151 12.94 21.05 5.02
C GLU A 151 14.36 20.48 5.03
N LYS A 152 14.44 19.15 5.08
CA LYS A 152 15.70 18.42 5.08
C LYS A 152 15.99 17.92 3.66
N PRO A 153 17.26 17.71 3.30
CA PRO A 153 17.60 16.98 2.07
C PRO A 153 16.83 15.66 1.98
N ALA A 154 16.32 15.33 0.80
CA ALA A 154 15.65 14.08 0.53
C ALA A 154 16.60 12.91 0.80
N TYR A 155 16.08 11.87 1.44
CA TYR A 155 16.87 10.74 1.88
C TYR A 155 16.06 9.45 1.89
N HIS A 156 16.79 8.36 2.02
CA HIS A 156 16.26 7.03 2.27
C HIS A 156 16.37 6.71 3.76
N ALA A 157 15.26 6.51 4.47
CA ALA A 157 15.31 6.09 5.86
C ALA A 157 15.74 4.61 5.96
N LEU A 158 16.30 4.22 7.10
CA LEU A 158 16.79 2.87 7.40
C LEU A 158 17.87 2.38 6.42
N THR A 159 18.56 3.29 5.73
CA THR A 159 19.66 2.95 4.82
C THR A 159 21.01 2.85 5.54
N GLY A 160 21.99 2.23 4.88
CA GLY A 160 23.35 2.15 5.37
C GLY A 160 24.08 3.50 5.38
N SER A 161 25.14 3.58 6.20
CA SER A 161 26.06 4.72 6.19
C SER A 161 27.34 4.40 5.42
N GLY A 162 27.87 5.36 4.67
CA GLY A 162 29.12 5.19 3.93
C GLY A 162 29.61 6.45 3.23
N ASN A 163 30.90 6.46 2.93
CA ASN A 163 31.55 7.41 2.04
C ASN A 163 32.32 6.61 1.00
N ILE A 164 31.80 6.58 -0.22
CA ILE A 164 32.31 5.74 -1.30
C ILE A 164 32.50 6.57 -2.56
N THR A 165 33.53 6.23 -3.34
CA THR A 165 33.71 6.73 -4.70
C THR A 165 33.95 5.54 -5.61
N ALA A 166 33.05 5.34 -6.57
CA ALA A 166 33.15 4.21 -7.51
C ALA A 166 32.48 4.52 -8.85
N GLU A 167 32.85 3.74 -9.86
CA GLU A 167 32.06 3.65 -11.09
C GLU A 167 30.66 3.09 -10.78
N TYR A 168 29.69 3.40 -11.63
CA TYR A 168 28.29 3.02 -11.43
C TYR A 168 27.70 2.36 -12.66
N VAL A 169 26.62 1.61 -12.44
CA VAL A 169 25.92 0.84 -13.46
C VAL A 169 24.44 1.20 -13.41
N TYR A 170 23.84 1.50 -14.56
CA TYR A 170 22.39 1.58 -14.68
C TYR A 170 21.80 0.16 -14.68
N VAL A 171 20.91 -0.11 -13.72
CA VAL A 171 20.38 -1.46 -13.46
C VAL A 171 18.88 -1.58 -13.73
N GLY A 172 18.35 -0.71 -14.58
CA GLY A 172 16.91 -0.68 -14.88
C GLY A 172 16.11 -0.45 -13.61
N ARG A 173 15.13 -1.34 -13.35
CA ARG A 173 14.28 -1.29 -12.14
C ARG A 173 14.91 -1.98 -10.93
N GLY A 174 16.14 -2.49 -11.02
CA GLY A 174 16.80 -3.16 -9.90
C GLY A 174 16.08 -4.45 -9.44
N THR A 175 15.41 -5.14 -10.37
CA THR A 175 14.84 -6.47 -10.09
C THR A 175 15.94 -7.54 -10.15
N ARG A 176 15.76 -8.70 -9.49
CA ARG A 176 16.72 -9.83 -9.61
C ARG A 176 17.04 -10.19 -11.06
N ASP A 177 16.03 -10.19 -11.91
CA ASP A 177 16.18 -10.45 -13.33
C ASP A 177 17.03 -9.40 -14.06
N ASP A 178 16.92 -8.12 -13.69
CA ASP A 178 17.74 -7.07 -14.31
C ASP A 178 19.22 -7.28 -13.97
N PHE A 179 19.53 -7.58 -12.70
CA PHE A 179 20.89 -7.90 -12.27
C PHE A 179 21.42 -9.17 -12.94
N LYS A 180 20.61 -10.25 -12.97
CA LYS A 180 20.96 -11.50 -13.64
C LYS A 180 21.27 -11.27 -15.12
N ARG A 181 20.42 -10.50 -15.81
CA ARG A 181 20.58 -10.20 -17.23
C ARG A 181 21.87 -9.41 -17.50
N LEU A 182 22.20 -8.44 -16.66
CA LEU A 182 23.45 -7.67 -16.78
C LEU A 182 24.68 -8.57 -16.61
N LEU A 183 24.67 -9.49 -15.64
CA LEU A 183 25.74 -10.47 -15.45
C LEU A 183 25.88 -11.41 -16.64
N GLU A 184 24.77 -11.92 -17.20
CA GLU A 184 24.77 -12.77 -18.40
C GLU A 184 25.37 -12.06 -19.62
N LEU A 185 25.21 -10.73 -19.69
CA LEU A 185 25.80 -9.89 -20.73
C LEU A 185 27.24 -9.45 -20.41
N GLY A 186 27.82 -9.90 -19.30
CA GLY A 186 29.20 -9.64 -18.92
C GLY A 186 29.45 -8.29 -18.25
N VAL A 187 28.41 -7.61 -17.76
CA VAL A 187 28.55 -6.36 -16.99
C VAL A 187 29.07 -6.69 -15.59
N THR A 188 30.14 -6.02 -15.16
CA THR A 188 30.70 -6.18 -13.81
C THR A 188 29.95 -5.30 -12.81
N LEU A 189 29.32 -5.92 -11.81
CA LEU A 189 28.52 -5.24 -10.78
C LEU A 189 29.29 -5.05 -9.46
N GLU A 190 30.13 -6.01 -9.08
CA GLU A 190 30.86 -6.00 -7.81
C GLU A 190 31.71 -4.73 -7.65
N GLY A 191 31.59 -4.07 -6.50
CA GLY A 191 32.31 -2.83 -6.18
C GLY A 191 31.80 -1.58 -6.90
N LYS A 192 30.67 -1.66 -7.63
CA LYS A 192 30.03 -0.52 -8.31
C LYS A 192 28.88 0.06 -7.49
N ILE A 193 28.43 1.25 -7.88
CA ILE A 193 27.21 1.87 -7.37
C ILE A 193 26.04 1.57 -8.34
N ALA A 194 24.89 1.18 -7.81
CA ALA A 194 23.69 0.95 -8.61
C ALA A 194 23.00 2.28 -8.91
N LEU A 195 22.63 2.53 -10.15
CA LEU A 195 21.65 3.54 -10.54
C LEU A 195 20.39 2.84 -11.00
N ALA A 196 19.31 2.96 -10.25
CA ALA A 196 18.03 2.33 -10.61
C ALA A 196 16.91 3.37 -10.67
N GLN A 197 15.96 3.13 -11.57
CA GLN A 197 14.70 3.88 -11.55
C GLN A 197 13.74 3.30 -10.51
N TYR A 198 12.87 4.13 -9.96
CA TYR A 198 11.69 3.71 -9.21
C TYR A 198 10.72 2.87 -10.08
N GLY A 199 9.67 2.31 -9.45
CA GLY A 199 8.74 1.38 -10.11
C GLY A 199 9.25 -0.08 -10.19
N GLY A 200 8.36 -1.02 -10.54
CA GLY A 200 8.62 -2.47 -10.51
C GLY A 200 8.64 -3.13 -9.11
N THR A 201 9.77 -3.06 -8.42
CA THR A 201 9.96 -3.71 -7.11
C THR A 201 10.08 -2.65 -6.02
N ASN A 202 9.66 -2.96 -4.79
CA ASN A 202 9.86 -2.08 -3.64
C ASN A 202 11.30 -1.56 -3.53
N ARG A 203 11.46 -0.28 -3.16
CA ARG A 203 12.75 0.40 -3.06
C ARG A 203 13.79 -0.32 -2.18
N GLY A 204 13.41 -0.84 -1.02
CA GLY A 204 14.32 -1.59 -0.13
C GLY A 204 14.79 -2.91 -0.75
N VAL A 205 13.93 -3.58 -1.52
CA VAL A 205 14.28 -4.80 -2.26
C VAL A 205 15.27 -4.50 -3.40
N LYS A 206 15.17 -3.34 -4.07
CA LYS A 206 16.19 -2.93 -5.07
C LYS A 206 17.58 -2.84 -4.43
N ILE A 207 17.66 -2.27 -3.22
CA ILE A 207 18.93 -2.14 -2.50
C ILE A 207 19.44 -3.51 -2.05
N LYS A 208 18.56 -4.36 -1.50
CA LYS A 208 18.88 -5.76 -1.17
C LYS A 208 19.46 -6.52 -2.37
N ASN A 209 18.86 -6.34 -3.55
CA ASN A 209 19.33 -6.98 -4.78
C ASN A 209 20.70 -6.44 -5.23
N ALA A 210 20.94 -5.13 -5.10
CA ALA A 210 22.25 -4.55 -5.38
C ALA A 210 23.33 -5.12 -4.43
N GLU A 211 23.04 -5.22 -3.13
CA GLU A 211 23.93 -5.83 -2.13
C GLU A 211 24.25 -7.29 -2.43
N ALA A 212 23.23 -8.07 -2.80
CA ALA A 212 23.39 -9.47 -3.16
C ALA A 212 24.33 -9.68 -4.36
N ASN A 213 24.50 -8.65 -5.21
CA ASN A 213 25.40 -8.64 -6.36
C ASN A 213 26.74 -7.93 -6.08
N GLY A 214 27.08 -7.69 -4.81
CA GLY A 214 28.37 -7.11 -4.40
C GLY A 214 28.52 -5.62 -4.71
N MET A 215 27.43 -4.93 -5.02
CA MET A 215 27.44 -3.48 -5.20
C MET A 215 27.56 -2.79 -3.84
N ILE A 216 28.16 -1.60 -3.82
CA ILE A 216 28.60 -0.94 -2.58
C ILE A 216 27.81 0.33 -2.24
N GLY A 217 26.86 0.72 -3.08
CA GLY A 217 25.94 1.83 -2.87
C GLY A 217 24.86 1.86 -3.93
N ALA A 218 23.81 2.65 -3.72
CA ALA A 218 22.69 2.71 -4.66
C ALA A 218 22.03 4.10 -4.73
N ILE A 219 21.62 4.49 -5.93
CA ILE A 219 20.94 5.74 -6.23
C ILE A 219 19.61 5.40 -6.90
N LEU A 220 18.52 6.01 -6.40
CA LEU A 220 17.18 5.85 -6.98
C LEU A 220 16.70 7.19 -7.55
N TYR A 221 16.05 7.15 -8.72
CA TYR A 221 15.41 8.32 -9.32
C TYR A 221 14.05 7.93 -9.93
N THR A 222 13.14 8.89 -10.07
CA THR A 222 11.86 8.66 -10.76
C THR A 222 12.00 8.97 -12.24
N ASP A 223 11.88 7.96 -13.08
CA ASP A 223 11.88 8.12 -14.53
C ASP A 223 10.50 8.57 -15.02
N PRO A 224 10.38 9.45 -16.03
CA PRO A 224 9.08 9.84 -16.59
C PRO A 224 8.25 8.66 -17.13
N LEU A 225 8.84 7.47 -17.29
CA LEU A 225 8.10 6.24 -17.58
C LEU A 225 7.00 5.96 -16.55
N GLU A 226 7.20 6.35 -15.28
CA GLU A 226 6.23 6.17 -14.20
C GLU A 226 5.08 7.21 -14.25
N ASP A 227 5.16 8.21 -15.14
CA ASP A 227 4.18 9.32 -15.21
C ASP A 227 3.13 9.11 -16.31
N GLY A 228 3.17 7.99 -17.03
CA GLY A 228 2.20 7.65 -18.06
C GLY A 228 2.15 8.67 -19.20
N GLU A 229 0.96 9.20 -19.51
CA GLU A 229 0.81 10.18 -20.58
C GLU A 229 1.13 11.62 -20.12
N MET A 230 1.21 11.88 -18.80
CA MET A 230 1.39 13.24 -18.25
C MET A 230 2.86 13.64 -18.11
N THR A 231 3.55 13.76 -19.24
CA THR A 231 4.98 14.12 -19.30
C THR A 231 5.23 15.37 -20.13
N GLU A 232 6.38 16.02 -19.92
CA GLU A 232 6.86 17.13 -20.76
C GLU A 232 7.04 16.72 -22.23
N GLU A 233 7.50 15.49 -22.46
CA GLU A 233 7.65 14.91 -23.81
C GLU A 233 6.30 14.82 -24.56
N ASN A 234 5.21 14.65 -23.83
CA ASN A 234 3.85 14.66 -24.38
C ASN A 234 3.22 16.07 -24.42
N GLY A 235 3.99 17.12 -24.11
CA GLY A 235 3.58 18.52 -24.22
C GLY A 235 2.88 19.08 -22.99
N HIS A 236 2.93 18.39 -21.85
CA HIS A 236 2.39 18.88 -20.58
C HIS A 236 3.44 19.69 -19.82
N LEU A 237 3.06 20.86 -19.30
CA LEU A 237 3.96 21.62 -18.43
C LEU A 237 4.13 20.90 -17.08
N PRO A 238 5.32 20.96 -16.47
CA PRO A 238 5.52 20.46 -15.13
C PRO A 238 4.77 21.31 -14.10
N TYR A 239 4.42 20.72 -12.95
CA TYR A 239 4.01 21.49 -11.78
C TYR A 239 5.07 22.57 -11.50
N PRO A 240 4.71 23.81 -11.08
CA PRO A 240 3.37 24.31 -10.73
C PRO A 240 2.51 24.78 -11.91
N ASP A 241 3.01 24.74 -13.14
CA ASP A 241 2.35 25.33 -14.32
C ASP A 241 1.50 24.31 -15.10
N GLY A 242 1.62 23.02 -14.77
CA GLY A 242 0.84 21.95 -15.39
C GLY A 242 0.84 20.64 -14.60
N PRO A 243 0.22 19.60 -15.17
CA PRO A 243 -0.03 18.33 -14.48
C PRO A 243 1.15 17.36 -14.47
N ALA A 244 2.24 17.65 -15.20
CA ALA A 244 3.40 16.77 -15.25
C ALA A 244 4.27 16.90 -13.99
N ARG A 245 5.10 15.89 -13.73
CA ARG A 245 6.04 15.87 -12.59
C ARG A 245 6.96 17.09 -12.61
N HIS A 246 7.19 17.70 -11.45
CA HIS A 246 8.22 18.73 -11.33
C HIS A 246 9.62 18.11 -11.56
N PRO A 247 10.53 18.69 -12.38
CA PRO A 247 11.82 18.08 -12.69
C PRO A 247 12.75 17.85 -11.49
N SER A 248 12.60 18.66 -10.44
CA SER A 248 13.31 18.50 -9.17
C SER A 248 12.58 17.62 -8.15
N ALA A 249 11.45 16.98 -8.49
CA ALA A 249 10.72 16.12 -7.55
C ALA A 249 11.57 14.93 -7.09
N ILE A 250 11.65 14.70 -5.79
CA ILE A 250 12.42 13.57 -5.22
C ILE A 250 11.50 12.69 -4.38
N GLN A 251 11.40 11.41 -4.73
CA GLN A 251 10.67 10.42 -3.94
C GLN A 251 11.54 9.95 -2.75
N ARG A 252 11.14 10.32 -1.53
CA ARG A 252 11.70 9.80 -0.26
C ARG A 252 11.14 8.41 0.04
N GLY A 253 11.62 7.75 1.10
CA GLY A 253 11.04 6.49 1.54
C GLY A 253 11.93 5.67 2.45
N SER A 254 11.31 4.76 3.21
CA SER A 254 12.02 3.75 3.99
C SER A 254 12.61 2.64 3.12
N MET A 255 13.83 2.22 3.46
CA MET A 255 14.52 1.08 2.86
C MET A 255 14.29 -0.24 3.61
N ARG A 256 13.33 -0.28 4.54
CA ARG A 256 12.95 -1.53 5.21
C ARG A 256 12.77 -2.63 4.16
N TRP A 257 13.21 -3.84 4.49
CA TRP A 257 12.91 -5.00 3.66
C TRP A 257 11.46 -5.39 3.85
N ALA A 258 10.57 -4.67 3.16
CA ALA A 258 9.13 -4.76 3.35
C ALA A 258 8.59 -6.18 3.18
N SER A 259 9.22 -7.01 2.35
CA SER A 259 8.81 -8.42 2.20
C SER A 259 9.16 -9.34 3.37
N LEU A 260 10.05 -8.94 4.28
CA LEU A 260 10.53 -9.80 5.37
C LEU A 260 9.92 -9.47 6.73
N SER A 261 9.76 -8.20 7.06
CA SER A 261 9.18 -7.76 8.34
C SER A 261 8.39 -6.48 8.16
N PHE A 262 7.60 -6.14 9.19
CA PHE A 262 7.03 -4.81 9.46
C PHE A 262 7.14 -4.47 10.96
N GLY A 263 6.91 -3.20 11.31
CA GLY A 263 7.13 -2.68 12.66
C GLY A 263 8.54 -2.15 12.90
N ASP A 264 8.83 -1.81 14.15
CA ASP A 264 10.17 -1.40 14.58
C ASP A 264 11.16 -2.58 14.43
N PRO A 265 12.24 -2.45 13.63
CA PRO A 265 13.22 -3.50 13.43
C PRO A 265 13.95 -3.92 14.73
N SER A 266 13.90 -3.11 15.78
CA SER A 266 14.51 -3.37 17.07
C SER A 266 13.59 -4.14 18.04
N THR A 267 12.29 -4.31 17.74
CA THR A 267 11.34 -4.99 18.65
C THR A 267 10.38 -5.96 17.96
N ILE A 268 10.70 -6.45 16.76
CA ILE A 268 9.87 -7.39 16.00
C ILE A 268 9.19 -8.46 16.90
N GLY A 269 7.86 -8.45 16.95
CA GLY A 269 7.02 -9.37 17.70
C GLY A 269 6.59 -8.88 19.09
N TYR A 270 6.95 -7.66 19.49
CA TYR A 270 6.51 -7.04 20.74
C TYR A 270 6.61 -5.51 20.70
N ALA A 271 5.67 -4.82 21.36
CA ALA A 271 5.59 -3.37 21.28
C ALA A 271 6.83 -2.62 21.80
N SER A 272 7.21 -1.59 21.05
CA SER A 272 8.26 -0.59 21.30
C SER A 272 7.90 0.36 22.44
N THR A 273 7.52 -0.17 23.60
CA THR A 273 7.38 0.66 24.80
C THR A 273 8.73 1.31 25.16
N LYS A 274 8.69 2.40 25.92
CA LYS A 274 9.91 3.17 26.28
C LYS A 274 11.02 2.32 26.88
N ASP A 275 10.65 1.33 27.69
CA ASP A 275 11.57 0.45 28.42
C ASP A 275 11.71 -0.93 27.76
N ALA A 276 11.14 -1.12 26.56
CA ALA A 276 11.25 -2.38 25.83
C ALA A 276 12.73 -2.70 25.51
N PRO A 277 13.16 -3.97 25.63
CA PRO A 277 14.48 -4.37 25.17
C PRO A 277 14.59 -4.12 23.65
N ARG A 278 15.82 -3.87 23.18
CA ARG A 278 16.09 -3.59 21.76
C ARG A 278 17.01 -4.67 21.20
N ALA A 279 16.59 -5.29 20.10
CA ALA A 279 17.31 -6.36 19.41
C ALA A 279 18.28 -5.80 18.35
N ASP A 280 19.15 -6.68 17.85
CA ASP A 280 20.00 -6.35 16.70
C ASP A 280 19.16 -6.20 15.43
N ILE A 281 19.38 -5.12 14.69
CA ILE A 281 18.58 -4.75 13.53
C ILE A 281 19.18 -5.20 12.19
N SER A 282 20.38 -5.81 12.22
CA SER A 282 21.20 -6.06 11.03
C SER A 282 20.57 -6.99 9.98
N ALA A 283 19.47 -7.66 10.33
CA ALA A 283 18.71 -8.57 9.47
C ALA A 283 17.51 -7.92 8.77
N TYR A 284 17.17 -6.66 9.07
CA TYR A 284 15.89 -6.06 8.67
C TYR A 284 16.00 -4.87 7.70
N GLY A 285 17.21 -4.53 7.24
CA GLY A 285 17.44 -3.44 6.30
C GLY A 285 18.80 -3.49 5.62
N PRO A 286 19.02 -2.65 4.60
CA PRO A 286 20.27 -2.63 3.86
C PRO A 286 21.42 -2.04 4.68
N LYS A 287 22.62 -2.42 4.28
CA LYS A 287 23.92 -2.08 4.88
C LYS A 287 24.72 -1.10 4.00
N ILE A 288 24.43 -1.04 2.70
CA ILE A 288 25.06 -0.08 1.78
C ILE A 288 24.33 1.28 1.81
N PRO A 289 25.06 2.40 1.61
CA PRO A 289 24.44 3.72 1.53
C PRO A 289 23.58 3.85 0.28
N SER A 290 22.44 4.53 0.43
CA SER A 290 21.60 4.89 -0.69
C SER A 290 20.97 6.28 -0.56
N ILE A 291 20.78 6.97 -1.69
CA ILE A 291 20.19 8.31 -1.76
C ILE A 291 19.16 8.38 -2.92
N PRO A 292 17.99 9.01 -2.71
CA PRO A 292 17.08 9.36 -3.79
C PRO A 292 17.49 10.67 -4.46
N ILE A 293 17.31 10.77 -5.78
CA ILE A 293 17.57 11.99 -6.55
C ILE A 293 16.42 12.34 -7.50
N SER A 294 16.44 13.57 -7.99
CA SER A 294 15.43 14.08 -8.91
C SER A 294 15.55 13.46 -10.32
N PRO A 295 14.46 13.45 -11.13
CA PRO A 295 14.54 13.12 -12.54
C PRO A 295 15.60 13.94 -13.29
N ARG A 296 15.69 15.24 -12.98
CA ARG A 296 16.71 16.17 -13.53
C ARG A 296 18.14 15.69 -13.28
N ASP A 297 18.44 15.26 -12.06
CA ASP A 297 19.77 14.77 -11.70
C ASP A 297 20.02 13.34 -12.21
N GLY A 298 19.00 12.47 -12.20
CA GLY A 298 19.06 11.13 -12.78
C GLY A 298 19.45 11.17 -14.25
N LEU A 299 18.89 12.10 -15.02
CA LEU A 299 19.25 12.31 -16.43
C LEU A 299 20.74 12.67 -16.62
N GLN A 300 21.33 13.45 -15.72
CA GLN A 300 22.77 13.75 -15.78
C GLN A 300 23.64 12.52 -15.57
N LEU A 301 23.20 11.59 -14.71
CA LEU A 301 23.90 10.33 -14.49
C LEU A 301 23.74 9.38 -15.67
N LEU A 302 22.56 9.31 -16.29
CA LEU A 302 22.34 8.49 -17.48
C LEU A 302 23.17 8.97 -18.67
N HIS A 303 23.25 10.29 -18.91
CA HIS A 303 24.07 10.85 -20.00
C HIS A 303 25.55 10.48 -19.91
N ALA A 304 26.09 10.39 -18.70
CA ALA A 304 27.49 9.98 -18.52
C ALA A 304 27.73 8.49 -18.83
N LEU A 305 26.68 7.68 -18.98
CA LEU A 305 26.76 6.29 -19.40
C LEU A 305 26.47 6.09 -20.90
N ASP A 306 25.99 7.11 -21.62
CA ASP A 306 25.57 6.98 -23.02
C ASP A 306 26.67 6.35 -23.90
N GLY A 307 26.32 5.26 -24.60
CA GLY A 307 27.24 4.53 -25.47
C GLY A 307 28.26 3.63 -24.75
N HIS A 308 28.20 3.48 -23.43
CA HIS A 308 29.09 2.64 -22.64
C HIS A 308 28.36 1.43 -22.03
N GLY A 309 29.03 0.27 -21.97
CA GLY A 309 28.41 -0.97 -21.52
C GLY A 309 27.44 -1.53 -22.56
N VAL A 310 26.41 -2.24 -22.09
CA VAL A 310 25.32 -2.77 -22.93
C VAL A 310 24.20 -1.75 -23.11
N SER A 311 23.58 -1.75 -24.30
CA SER A 311 22.41 -0.94 -24.61
C SER A 311 21.13 -1.46 -23.96
N ALA A 312 20.10 -0.61 -23.87
CA ALA A 312 18.78 -1.03 -23.42
C ALA A 312 18.16 -2.10 -24.35
N GLU A 313 18.42 -1.98 -25.66
CA GLU A 313 17.99 -2.95 -26.66
C GLU A 313 18.66 -4.33 -26.48
N GLU A 314 19.96 -4.37 -26.17
CA GLU A 314 20.66 -5.63 -25.86
C GLU A 314 20.22 -6.22 -24.52
N THR A 315 19.94 -5.36 -23.54
CA THR A 315 19.44 -5.79 -22.23
C THR A 315 18.08 -6.48 -22.39
N ASN A 316 17.20 -5.95 -23.24
CA ASN A 316 15.90 -6.53 -23.62
C ASN A 316 15.06 -6.96 -22.41
N ARG A 317 14.92 -6.05 -21.45
CA ARG A 317 14.13 -6.23 -20.23
C ARG A 317 12.92 -5.28 -20.25
N THR A 318 11.78 -5.78 -19.79
CA THR A 318 10.54 -5.01 -19.71
C THR A 318 10.76 -3.75 -18.88
N ASN A 319 10.40 -2.59 -19.43
CA ASN A 319 10.55 -1.30 -18.77
C ASN A 319 11.99 -0.96 -18.34
N TYR A 320 13.01 -1.60 -18.92
CA TYR A 320 14.41 -1.24 -18.63
C TYR A 320 14.79 0.12 -19.25
N LYS A 321 14.29 0.40 -20.44
CA LYS A 321 14.40 1.71 -21.08
C LYS A 321 13.32 2.63 -20.49
N GLY A 322 13.73 3.76 -19.92
CA GLY A 322 12.82 4.81 -19.44
C GLY A 322 12.24 5.66 -20.58
N ALA A 323 11.62 6.78 -20.22
CA ALA A 323 10.88 7.64 -21.14
C ALA A 323 11.58 8.97 -21.51
N PHE A 324 12.74 9.29 -20.94
CA PHE A 324 13.57 10.38 -21.47
C PHE A 324 13.95 10.14 -22.95
N SER A 325 13.69 11.12 -23.81
CA SER A 325 13.89 11.00 -25.26
C SER A 325 15.35 11.17 -25.70
N ASN A 326 16.17 11.81 -24.86
CA ASN A 326 17.50 12.29 -25.21
C ASN A 326 18.66 11.44 -24.66
N VAL A 327 18.39 10.22 -24.17
CA VAL A 327 19.40 9.34 -23.53
C VAL A 327 19.22 7.88 -23.97
N SER A 328 20.30 7.09 -24.03
CA SER A 328 20.24 5.72 -24.56
C SER A 328 19.95 4.63 -23.53
N TYR A 329 19.98 4.97 -22.23
CA TYR A 329 19.86 4.00 -21.12
C TYR A 329 20.91 2.88 -21.20
N SER A 330 22.11 3.27 -21.62
CA SER A 330 23.28 2.40 -21.58
C SER A 330 23.61 2.03 -20.14
N SER A 331 23.92 0.76 -19.90
CA SER A 331 24.19 0.22 -18.56
C SER A 331 25.46 0.78 -17.92
N GLY A 332 26.45 1.19 -18.72
CA GLY A 332 27.79 1.43 -18.20
C GLY A 332 28.49 0.15 -17.71
N PRO A 333 29.52 0.26 -16.84
CA PRO A 333 30.12 1.52 -16.41
C PRO A 333 30.83 2.25 -17.56
N ALA A 334 30.87 3.58 -17.50
CA ALA A 334 31.71 4.39 -18.38
C ALA A 334 33.07 4.63 -17.70
N GLN A 335 34.16 4.27 -18.38
CA GLN A 335 35.51 4.32 -17.79
C GLN A 335 35.83 5.74 -17.30
N GLY A 336 36.09 5.88 -16.00
CA GLY A 336 36.45 7.16 -15.36
C GLY A 336 35.26 8.05 -14.99
N ALA A 337 34.02 7.64 -15.30
CA ALA A 337 32.82 8.26 -14.72
C ALA A 337 32.54 7.61 -13.35
N THR A 338 32.63 8.40 -12.27
CA THR A 338 32.45 7.89 -10.91
C THR A 338 31.47 8.72 -10.12
N LEU A 339 30.77 8.10 -9.18
CA LEU A 339 29.94 8.79 -8.19
C LEU A 339 30.68 8.80 -6.85
N GLY A 340 30.89 10.00 -6.30
CA GLY A 340 31.18 10.18 -4.88
C GLY A 340 29.87 10.25 -4.11
N LEU A 341 29.57 9.23 -3.32
CA LEU A 341 28.38 9.11 -2.49
C LEU A 341 28.79 9.18 -1.01
N VAL A 342 28.36 10.25 -0.34
CA VAL A 342 28.46 10.41 1.11
C VAL A 342 27.06 10.31 1.68
N ASN A 343 26.84 9.41 2.62
CA ASN A 343 25.61 9.30 3.38
C ASN A 343 25.92 8.79 4.79
N PHE A 344 25.73 9.62 5.81
CA PHE A 344 25.87 9.21 7.21
C PHE A 344 24.55 9.43 7.93
N MET A 345 23.96 8.35 8.44
CA MET A 345 22.69 8.35 9.15
C MET A 345 22.92 8.46 10.66
N ASP A 346 22.18 9.34 11.32
CA ASP A 346 21.95 9.27 12.77
C ASP A 346 20.87 8.22 13.02
N ALA A 347 21.08 7.37 14.02
CA ALA A 347 20.15 6.32 14.38
C ALA A 347 19.91 6.36 15.90
N ARG A 348 18.65 6.51 16.30
CA ARG A 348 18.25 6.72 17.70
C ARG A 348 16.81 6.28 17.93
N LEU A 349 16.41 6.23 19.19
CA LEU A 349 15.01 6.05 19.56
C LEU A 349 14.29 7.39 19.54
N GLU A 350 13.15 7.47 18.87
CA GLU A 350 12.25 8.63 18.88
C GLU A 350 10.81 8.19 19.22
N PRO A 351 10.03 9.01 19.95
CA PRO A 351 8.64 8.69 20.24
C PRO A 351 7.74 8.93 19.01
N ALA A 352 7.01 7.92 18.57
CA ALA A 352 5.87 8.01 17.68
C ALA A 352 4.57 8.17 18.49
N TYR A 353 3.63 8.97 17.97
CA TYR A 353 2.40 9.38 18.66
C TYR A 353 1.15 8.90 17.92
N ASN A 354 0.64 7.72 18.25
CA ASN A 354 -0.66 7.28 17.71
C ASN A 354 -1.79 8.01 18.42
N VAL A 355 -2.78 8.50 17.69
CA VAL A 355 -4.02 9.03 18.27
C VAL A 355 -5.12 8.02 18.06
N LEU A 356 -5.79 7.64 19.14
CA LEU A 356 -6.92 6.72 19.10
C LEU A 356 -8.17 7.47 19.52
N ALA A 357 -9.31 7.11 18.94
CA ALA A 357 -10.62 7.53 19.43
C ALA A 357 -11.63 6.39 19.38
N SER A 358 -12.62 6.40 20.26
CA SER A 358 -13.65 5.36 20.26
C SER A 358 -15.06 5.86 20.57
N ILE A 359 -16.04 5.12 20.03
CA ILE A 359 -17.43 5.11 20.46
C ILE A 359 -17.75 3.71 20.96
N ASN A 360 -18.02 3.58 22.26
CA ASN A 360 -18.36 2.30 22.87
C ASN A 360 -19.69 1.75 22.35
N GLY A 361 -19.68 0.50 21.91
CA GLY A 361 -20.87 -0.22 21.42
C GLY A 361 -21.80 -0.70 22.53
N THR A 362 -22.90 -1.34 22.13
CA THR A 362 -23.76 -2.14 23.04
C THR A 362 -23.25 -3.57 23.22
N SER A 363 -22.48 -4.07 22.26
CA SER A 363 -21.65 -5.28 22.29
C SER A 363 -20.17 -4.87 22.40
N PRO A 364 -19.64 -4.65 23.62
CA PRO A 364 -18.27 -4.13 23.81
C PRO A 364 -17.15 -5.12 23.45
N ASP A 365 -17.49 -6.37 23.14
CA ASP A 365 -16.54 -7.42 22.73
C ASP A 365 -16.38 -7.54 21.20
N GLU A 366 -16.88 -6.57 20.44
CA GLU A 366 -16.76 -6.51 18.98
C GLU A 366 -16.23 -5.13 18.56
N TYR A 367 -15.08 -5.10 17.87
CA TYR A 367 -14.43 -3.87 17.42
C TYR A 367 -14.49 -3.73 15.90
N VAL A 368 -14.82 -2.54 15.43
CA VAL A 368 -14.63 -2.11 14.03
C VAL A 368 -13.59 -1.00 14.07
N ILE A 369 -12.42 -1.27 13.49
CA ILE A 369 -11.28 -0.35 13.55
C ILE A 369 -11.09 0.28 12.18
N ILE A 370 -10.91 1.59 12.14
CA ILE A 370 -10.66 2.35 10.91
C ILE A 370 -9.39 3.16 11.13
N GLY A 371 -8.43 3.02 10.22
CA GLY A 371 -7.11 3.60 10.40
C GLY A 371 -6.59 4.35 9.18
N ASN A 372 -5.72 5.31 9.47
CA ASN A 372 -4.97 6.14 8.53
C ASN A 372 -3.70 6.62 9.24
N HIS A 373 -2.55 6.57 8.60
CA HIS A 373 -1.37 7.21 9.16
C HIS A 373 -1.38 8.73 8.94
N ARG A 374 -0.67 9.44 9.82
CA ARG A 374 -0.62 10.89 9.86
C ARG A 374 0.73 11.44 9.47
N ASP A 375 1.81 10.71 9.74
CA ASP A 375 3.13 11.16 9.35
C ASP A 375 3.27 11.26 7.83
N GLY A 376 4.21 12.08 7.40
CA GLY A 376 4.60 12.18 6.01
C GLY A 376 6.05 12.66 5.90
N TRP A 377 6.65 12.50 4.73
CA TRP A 377 8.07 12.80 4.55
C TRP A 377 8.45 14.29 4.61
N THR A 378 7.54 15.18 4.26
CA THR A 378 7.77 16.63 4.13
C THR A 378 6.66 17.40 4.85
N ALA A 379 6.67 18.74 4.78
CA ALA A 379 5.49 19.51 5.14
C ALA A 379 4.29 19.26 4.18
N GLY A 380 4.49 18.58 3.04
CA GLY A 380 3.54 18.25 1.96
C GLY A 380 2.59 17.09 2.24
N GLY A 381 2.65 15.98 1.51
CA GLY A 381 1.78 14.79 1.59
C GLY A 381 0.25 15.01 1.63
N ALA A 382 -0.30 15.86 0.76
CA ALA A 382 -1.74 16.13 0.72
C ALA A 382 -2.57 14.90 0.32
N ALA A 383 -2.04 14.05 -0.57
CA ALA A 383 -2.58 12.72 -0.82
C ALA A 383 -2.15 11.75 0.29
N ASP A 384 -0.84 11.56 0.48
CA ASP A 384 -0.26 10.60 1.42
C ASP A 384 0.21 11.27 2.73
N ALA A 385 -0.47 11.05 3.85
CA ALA A 385 -1.78 10.38 4.00
C ALA A 385 -2.87 11.33 4.50
N VAL A 386 -2.68 12.63 4.25
CA VAL A 386 -3.61 13.67 4.69
C VAL A 386 -4.99 13.51 4.04
N SER A 387 -5.09 12.91 2.86
CA SER A 387 -6.38 12.66 2.21
C SER A 387 -7.28 11.76 3.07
N GLY A 388 -6.75 10.63 3.55
CA GLY A 388 -7.42 9.74 4.50
C GLY A 388 -7.61 10.38 5.88
N GLY A 389 -6.60 11.07 6.40
CA GLY A 389 -6.66 11.71 7.72
C GLY A 389 -7.74 12.80 7.81
N SER A 390 -7.93 13.55 6.72
CA SER A 390 -9.00 14.54 6.60
C SER A 390 -10.38 13.88 6.55
N ILE A 391 -10.50 12.72 5.89
CA ILE A 391 -11.72 11.91 5.89
C ILE A 391 -12.04 11.38 7.29
N LEU A 392 -11.06 10.92 8.07
CA LEU A 392 -11.30 10.42 9.43
C LEU A 392 -11.84 11.51 10.37
N ILE A 393 -11.35 12.76 10.27
CA ILE A 393 -11.92 13.89 11.03
C ILE A 393 -13.38 14.15 10.60
N GLU A 394 -13.66 14.14 9.29
CA GLU A 394 -14.99 14.39 8.75
C GLU A 394 -15.98 13.27 9.08
N MET A 395 -15.52 12.01 9.07
CA MET A 395 -16.28 10.84 9.49
C MET A 395 -16.64 10.92 10.98
N ALA A 396 -15.69 11.34 11.84
CA ALA A 396 -15.96 11.55 13.26
C ALA A 396 -17.08 12.59 13.48
N LYS A 397 -17.12 13.65 12.65
CA LYS A 397 -18.20 14.64 12.63
C LYS A 397 -19.54 14.04 12.20
N ALA A 398 -19.56 13.17 11.17
CA ALA A 398 -20.77 12.50 10.71
C ALA A 398 -21.36 11.57 11.77
N PHE A 399 -20.55 10.73 12.42
CA PHE A 399 -21.00 9.90 13.54
C PHE A 399 -21.42 10.73 14.76
N GLY A 400 -20.75 11.85 15.03
CA GLY A 400 -21.16 12.81 16.05
C GLY A 400 -22.61 13.28 15.88
N LYS A 401 -23.07 13.48 14.63
CA LYS A 401 -24.48 13.82 14.35
C LYS A 401 -25.48 12.71 14.69
N LEU A 402 -25.06 11.45 14.63
CA LEU A 402 -25.88 10.34 15.10
C LEU A 402 -25.89 10.26 16.63
N LEU A 403 -24.74 10.46 17.27
CA LEU A 403 -24.63 10.52 18.74
C LEU A 403 -25.53 11.62 19.34
N ASP A 404 -25.59 12.79 18.70
CA ASP A 404 -26.47 13.90 19.08
C ASP A 404 -27.97 13.50 19.04
N GLN A 405 -28.33 12.49 18.25
CA GLN A 405 -29.69 11.93 18.16
C GLN A 405 -29.93 10.74 19.09
N GLY A 406 -28.94 10.39 19.93
CA GLY A 406 -29.02 9.27 20.86
C GLY A 406 -28.74 7.91 20.22
N TRP A 407 -28.20 7.87 18.99
CA TRP A 407 -27.70 6.62 18.42
C TRP A 407 -26.51 6.10 19.22
N LYS A 408 -26.42 4.79 19.35
CA LYS A 408 -25.27 4.09 19.92
C LYS A 408 -25.00 2.87 19.04
N PRO A 409 -23.76 2.69 18.55
CA PRO A 409 -23.48 1.56 17.67
C PRO A 409 -23.66 0.24 18.40
N ARG A 410 -23.92 -0.83 17.64
CA ARG A 410 -23.87 -2.19 18.18
C ARG A 410 -22.46 -2.54 18.62
N ARG A 411 -21.48 -2.37 17.74
CA ARG A 411 -20.06 -2.70 17.97
C ARG A 411 -19.29 -1.45 18.35
N THR A 412 -18.19 -1.59 19.08
CA THR A 412 -17.33 -0.44 19.37
C THR A 412 -16.62 -0.01 18.08
N ILE A 413 -16.71 1.27 17.75
CA ILE A 413 -15.96 1.86 16.64
C ILE A 413 -14.69 2.47 17.21
N ILE A 414 -13.54 2.17 16.59
CA ILE A 414 -12.23 2.71 16.97
C ILE A 414 -11.61 3.40 15.74
N LEU A 415 -11.17 4.63 15.92
CA LEU A 415 -10.37 5.35 14.92
C LEU A 415 -8.90 5.32 15.34
N GLY A 416 -8.02 5.04 14.37
CA GLY A 416 -6.58 5.10 14.53
C GLY A 416 -5.96 6.14 13.59
N SER A 417 -5.29 7.13 14.17
CA SER A 417 -4.38 8.03 13.45
C SER A 417 -2.95 7.59 13.80
N TRP A 418 -2.38 6.75 12.94
CA TRP A 418 -1.08 6.12 13.16
C TRP A 418 0.06 7.10 12.89
N ASP A 419 1.18 6.93 13.59
CA ASP A 419 2.42 7.67 13.34
C ASP A 419 3.52 6.68 12.90
N ALA A 420 4.56 7.18 12.24
CA ALA A 420 5.67 6.37 11.75
C ALA A 420 5.29 5.22 10.80
N GLU A 421 4.25 5.38 10.00
CA GLU A 421 3.97 4.46 8.88
C GLU A 421 5.13 4.49 7.89
N GLU A 422 5.61 5.69 7.57
CA GLU A 422 6.58 5.91 6.50
C GLU A 422 7.94 5.28 6.80
N PHE A 423 8.22 5.05 8.08
CA PHE A 423 9.42 4.40 8.57
C PHE A 423 9.31 2.87 8.55
N GLY A 424 8.11 2.31 8.39
CA GLY A 424 7.91 0.88 8.28
C GLY A 424 6.70 0.36 9.04
N LEU A 425 5.55 1.03 8.95
CA LEU A 425 4.29 0.68 9.62
C LEU A 425 4.44 0.64 11.14
N MET A 426 5.36 1.43 11.70
CA MET A 426 5.78 1.24 13.09
C MET A 426 4.62 1.54 14.03
N GLY A 427 4.00 2.71 13.98
CA GLY A 427 2.94 3.06 14.93
C GLY A 427 1.78 2.05 14.97
N SER A 428 1.21 1.68 13.84
CA SER A 428 0.12 0.69 13.79
C SER A 428 0.58 -0.68 14.29
N THR A 429 1.77 -1.14 13.90
CA THR A 429 2.33 -2.42 14.34
C THR A 429 2.54 -2.46 15.84
N GLU A 430 3.22 -1.47 16.41
CA GLU A 430 3.50 -1.44 17.85
C GLU A 430 2.20 -1.40 18.67
N TRP A 431 1.18 -0.69 18.18
CA TRP A 431 -0.13 -0.68 18.83
C TRP A 431 -0.84 -2.03 18.75
N VAL A 432 -0.78 -2.71 17.61
CA VAL A 432 -1.32 -4.07 17.46
C VAL A 432 -0.61 -5.04 18.39
N GLU A 433 0.72 -5.00 18.47
CA GLU A 433 1.52 -5.88 19.33
C GLU A 433 1.22 -5.66 20.82
N ASP A 434 1.00 -4.40 21.24
CA ASP A 434 0.67 -4.03 22.62
C ASP A 434 -0.73 -4.53 23.05
N HIS A 435 -1.65 -4.70 22.08
CA HIS A 435 -3.05 -5.08 22.34
C HIS A 435 -3.44 -6.44 21.73
N LEU A 436 -2.47 -7.21 21.23
CA LEU A 436 -2.73 -8.32 20.33
C LEU A 436 -3.73 -9.37 20.86
N PRO A 437 -3.65 -9.84 22.12
CA PRO A 437 -4.61 -10.82 22.64
C PRO A 437 -6.05 -10.31 22.61
N GLU A 438 -6.24 -9.02 22.88
CA GLU A 438 -7.56 -8.38 22.87
C GLU A 438 -8.07 -8.20 21.42
N LEU A 439 -7.22 -7.67 20.54
CA LEU A 439 -7.57 -7.41 19.15
C LEU A 439 -7.93 -8.70 18.39
N ILE A 440 -7.18 -9.78 18.61
CA ILE A 440 -7.50 -11.09 18.02
C ILE A 440 -8.88 -11.56 18.47
N GLY A 441 -9.21 -11.38 19.76
CA GLY A 441 -10.47 -11.85 20.34
C GLY A 441 -11.70 -11.00 19.99
N LYS A 442 -11.53 -9.70 19.71
CA LYS A 442 -12.65 -8.75 19.59
C LYS A 442 -12.82 -8.12 18.21
N THR A 443 -11.77 -8.02 17.39
CA THR A 443 -11.85 -7.23 16.15
C THR A 443 -12.63 -7.97 15.05
N VAL A 444 -13.69 -7.33 14.56
CA VAL A 444 -14.50 -7.78 13.43
C VAL A 444 -13.80 -7.47 12.12
N ALA A 445 -13.34 -6.23 11.94
CA ALA A 445 -12.57 -5.83 10.77
C ALA A 445 -11.66 -4.64 11.06
N TYR A 446 -10.61 -4.52 10.24
CA TYR A 446 -9.81 -3.31 10.07
C TYR A 446 -10.07 -2.72 8.68
N ILE A 447 -10.39 -1.42 8.62
CA ILE A 447 -10.62 -0.66 7.40
C ILE A 447 -9.48 0.36 7.27
N ASN A 448 -8.63 0.20 6.26
CA ASN A 448 -7.54 1.13 6.00
C ASN A 448 -7.96 2.20 4.99
N VAL A 449 -7.64 3.45 5.28
CA VAL A 449 -7.91 4.61 4.42
C VAL A 449 -6.69 5.52 4.45
N ASP A 450 -5.66 5.13 3.71
CA ASP A 450 -4.39 5.84 3.62
C ASP A 450 -4.49 6.98 2.59
N THR A 451 -4.15 6.66 1.33
CA THR A 451 -4.23 7.58 0.20
C THR A 451 -5.60 7.45 -0.43
N ALA A 452 -6.60 7.97 0.28
CA ALA A 452 -7.99 7.96 -0.16
C ALA A 452 -8.20 8.72 -1.48
N VAL A 453 -7.42 9.77 -1.70
CA VAL A 453 -7.49 10.59 -2.92
C VAL A 453 -6.10 11.07 -3.35
N SER A 454 -5.60 10.49 -4.44
CA SER A 454 -4.54 11.03 -5.29
C SER A 454 -5.01 11.19 -6.76
N GLY A 455 -6.24 10.76 -7.04
CA GLY A 455 -6.92 10.83 -8.33
C GLY A 455 -8.31 10.19 -8.27
N PRO A 456 -9.03 10.11 -9.40
CA PRO A 456 -10.45 9.73 -9.43
C PRO A 456 -10.73 8.22 -9.43
N ARG A 457 -9.71 7.37 -9.57
CA ARG A 457 -9.90 5.92 -9.66
C ARG A 457 -9.96 5.31 -8.26
N ALA A 458 -11.17 5.11 -7.76
CA ALA A 458 -11.38 4.37 -6.52
C ALA A 458 -10.97 2.89 -6.68
N GLU A 459 -10.25 2.38 -5.70
CA GLU A 459 -9.76 1.00 -5.64
C GLU A 459 -10.05 0.42 -4.25
N ILE A 460 -10.32 -0.89 -4.22
CA ILE A 460 -10.40 -1.67 -3.00
C ILE A 460 -9.59 -2.95 -3.18
N VAL A 461 -8.83 -3.33 -2.16
CA VAL A 461 -8.15 -4.63 -2.04
C VAL A 461 -8.43 -5.18 -0.65
N GLY A 462 -8.60 -6.50 -0.48
CA GLY A 462 -9.08 -6.97 0.81
C GLY A 462 -9.66 -8.38 0.85
N SER A 463 -10.08 -8.73 2.06
CA SER A 463 -10.66 -10.02 2.43
C SER A 463 -12.02 -10.22 1.73
N GLY A 464 -12.26 -11.43 1.21
CA GLY A 464 -13.40 -11.72 0.32
C GLY A 464 -14.77 -11.45 0.93
N GLU A 465 -14.94 -11.67 2.22
CA GLU A 465 -16.19 -11.50 2.96
C GLU A 465 -16.66 -10.04 3.05
N ILE A 466 -15.74 -9.07 2.92
CA ILE A 466 -16.03 -7.63 3.05
C ILE A 466 -16.40 -7.02 1.68
N GLN A 467 -15.96 -7.64 0.58
CA GLN A 467 -16.03 -7.06 -0.77
C GLN A 467 -17.45 -6.68 -1.18
N THR A 468 -18.42 -7.55 -0.91
CA THR A 468 -19.82 -7.33 -1.31
C THR A 468 -20.42 -6.12 -0.62
N ILE A 469 -20.27 -5.99 0.71
CA ILE A 469 -20.80 -4.82 1.42
C ILE A 469 -20.10 -3.53 1.00
N ALA A 470 -18.79 -3.57 0.73
CA ALA A 470 -18.07 -2.43 0.19
C ALA A 470 -18.64 -1.97 -1.17
N ILE A 471 -18.88 -2.91 -2.07
CA ILE A 471 -19.50 -2.65 -3.38
C ILE A 471 -20.90 -2.07 -3.24
N GLU A 472 -21.74 -2.64 -2.36
CA GLU A 472 -23.09 -2.10 -2.10
C GLU A 472 -23.05 -0.67 -1.55
N MET A 473 -22.06 -0.32 -0.74
CA MET A 473 -21.90 1.05 -0.25
C MET A 473 -21.41 2.01 -1.34
N MET A 474 -20.53 1.58 -2.25
CA MET A 474 -20.12 2.39 -3.40
C MET A 474 -21.30 2.72 -4.34
N LYS A 475 -22.28 1.80 -4.48
CA LYS A 475 -23.51 2.06 -5.25
C LYS A 475 -24.38 3.16 -4.64
N LYS A 476 -24.24 3.41 -3.34
CA LYS A 476 -24.99 4.44 -2.60
C LYS A 476 -24.39 5.84 -2.67
N VAL A 477 -23.17 5.98 -3.19
CA VAL A 477 -22.43 7.24 -3.25
C VAL A 477 -22.43 7.80 -4.67
N ILE A 478 -22.80 9.07 -4.81
CA ILE A 478 -22.77 9.78 -6.09
C ILE A 478 -21.31 10.06 -6.46
N PHE A 479 -20.94 9.76 -7.70
CA PHE A 479 -19.61 10.09 -8.19
C PHE A 479 -19.56 11.55 -8.66
N PRO A 480 -18.54 12.35 -8.26
CA PRO A 480 -18.44 13.75 -8.65
C PRO A 480 -18.39 13.98 -10.17
N GLU A 481 -19.15 14.98 -10.65
CA GLU A 481 -19.08 15.39 -12.05
C GLU A 481 -17.68 15.90 -12.42
N GLY A 482 -17.24 15.61 -13.65
CA GLY A 482 -15.95 16.07 -14.18
C GLY A 482 -14.76 15.13 -13.97
N TYR A 483 -14.95 14.04 -13.21
CA TYR A 483 -13.87 13.09 -12.87
C TYR A 483 -13.93 11.74 -13.58
N GLY A 484 -14.93 11.51 -14.43
CA GLY A 484 -15.06 10.24 -15.16
C GLY A 484 -16.48 9.96 -15.62
N ALA A 485 -16.71 8.72 -16.08
CA ALA A 485 -18.00 8.27 -16.58
C ALA A 485 -18.74 7.43 -15.51
N GLY A 486 -20.02 7.73 -15.31
CA GLY A 486 -20.91 6.97 -14.43
C GLY A 486 -21.48 7.79 -13.29
N PRO A 487 -22.71 7.50 -12.84
CA PRO A 487 -23.38 8.28 -11.80
C PRO A 487 -22.95 7.97 -10.36
N THR A 488 -22.33 6.81 -10.08
CA THR A 488 -22.00 6.38 -8.72
C THR A 488 -20.53 6.00 -8.54
N LEU A 489 -20.03 6.01 -7.30
CA LEU A 489 -18.65 5.61 -6.99
C LEU A 489 -18.38 4.17 -7.45
N TYR A 490 -19.41 3.30 -7.40
CA TYR A 490 -19.35 1.97 -7.98
C TYR A 490 -19.03 1.98 -9.47
N ASP A 491 -19.62 2.90 -10.24
CA ASP A 491 -19.35 3.00 -11.67
C ASP A 491 -17.91 3.42 -11.95
N ALA A 492 -17.38 4.35 -11.16
CA ALA A 492 -15.98 4.77 -11.24
C ALA A 492 -15.03 3.63 -10.91
N TRP A 493 -15.27 2.93 -9.79
CA TRP A 493 -14.52 1.73 -9.39
C TRP A 493 -14.58 0.64 -10.47
N TYR A 494 -15.77 0.27 -10.95
CA TYR A 494 -15.92 -0.78 -11.96
C TYR A 494 -15.28 -0.40 -13.30
N ASN A 495 -15.35 0.87 -13.70
CA ASN A 495 -14.67 1.33 -14.92
C ASN A 495 -13.14 1.26 -14.78
N ALA A 496 -12.60 1.39 -13.57
CA ALA A 496 -11.18 1.32 -13.29
C ALA A 496 -10.65 -0.11 -13.10
N THR A 497 -11.45 -1.00 -12.53
CA THR A 497 -11.02 -2.33 -12.04
C THR A 497 -11.73 -3.50 -12.74
N GLU A 498 -12.80 -3.23 -13.47
CA GLU A 498 -13.70 -4.21 -14.09
C GLU A 498 -14.21 -5.30 -13.13
N GLY A 499 -14.32 -4.96 -11.84
CA GLY A 499 -14.78 -5.86 -10.79
C GLY A 499 -13.69 -6.71 -10.13
N VAL A 500 -12.42 -6.51 -10.50
CA VAL A 500 -11.28 -7.22 -9.93
C VAL A 500 -10.90 -6.62 -8.58
N ILE A 501 -10.71 -7.48 -7.58
CA ILE A 501 -10.28 -7.12 -6.23
C ILE A 501 -9.12 -8.04 -5.86
N GLY A 502 -7.97 -7.46 -5.51
CA GLY A 502 -6.77 -8.19 -5.14
C GLY A 502 -6.69 -8.56 -3.65
N PRO A 503 -5.83 -9.53 -3.29
CA PRO A 503 -5.54 -9.84 -1.90
C PRO A 503 -4.60 -8.79 -1.26
N LEU A 504 -4.50 -8.80 0.07
CA LEU A 504 -3.66 -7.86 0.81
C LEU A 504 -2.19 -8.32 0.90
N GLY A 505 -1.28 -7.35 0.77
CA GLY A 505 0.16 -7.50 0.94
C GLY A 505 0.65 -6.90 2.27
N SER A 506 1.46 -5.83 2.20
CA SER A 506 1.94 -5.07 3.38
C SER A 506 2.09 -3.57 3.11
N GLY A 507 1.41 -3.03 2.08
CA GLY A 507 1.65 -1.67 1.59
C GLY A 507 1.26 -0.53 2.53
N SER A 508 0.50 -0.78 3.60
CA SER A 508 0.04 0.21 4.58
C SER A 508 -0.32 -0.49 5.91
N ASP A 509 -0.91 0.25 6.85
CA ASP A 509 -1.14 -0.13 8.26
C ASP A 509 -2.00 -1.39 8.46
N PHE A 510 -2.75 -1.83 7.45
CA PHE A 510 -3.50 -3.08 7.51
C PHE A 510 -2.62 -4.31 7.73
N ALA A 511 -1.31 -4.24 7.43
CA ALA A 511 -0.41 -5.38 7.51
C ALA A 511 -0.42 -6.04 8.89
N ALA A 512 -0.32 -5.25 9.97
CA ALA A 512 -0.28 -5.76 11.33
C ALA A 512 -1.60 -6.45 11.73
N PHE A 513 -2.75 -5.98 11.22
CA PHE A 513 -4.05 -6.59 11.46
C PHE A 513 -4.24 -7.87 10.64
N TYR A 514 -4.04 -7.78 9.33
CA TYR A 514 -4.26 -8.86 8.38
C TYR A 514 -3.36 -10.07 8.63
N HIS A 515 -2.07 -9.83 8.95
CA HIS A 515 -1.13 -10.89 9.25
C HIS A 515 -1.32 -11.50 10.65
N ASN A 516 -2.17 -10.92 11.49
CA ASN A 516 -2.68 -11.56 12.70
C ASN A 516 -4.08 -12.17 12.51
N GLY A 517 -4.50 -12.33 11.25
CA GLY A 517 -5.75 -12.99 10.86
C GLY A 517 -6.99 -12.13 11.04
N ILE A 518 -6.85 -10.81 11.21
CA ILE A 518 -7.98 -9.89 11.27
C ILE A 518 -8.43 -9.55 9.85
N SER A 519 -9.69 -9.82 9.56
CA SER A 519 -10.35 -9.43 8.32
C SER A 519 -10.11 -7.96 8.01
N SER A 520 -9.56 -7.67 6.84
CA SER A 520 -9.10 -6.33 6.49
C SER A 520 -9.47 -5.96 5.07
N ILE A 521 -9.69 -4.66 4.84
CA ILE A 521 -9.85 -4.05 3.52
C ILE A 521 -9.05 -2.74 3.48
N ASP A 522 -8.39 -2.49 2.36
CA ASP A 522 -7.76 -1.22 2.05
C ASP A 522 -8.59 -0.49 0.98
N ILE A 523 -8.77 0.82 1.18
CA ILE A 523 -9.56 1.70 0.33
C ILE A 523 -8.66 2.86 -0.09
N SER A 524 -8.44 2.98 -1.39
CA SER A 524 -7.55 3.99 -1.98
C SER A 524 -8.18 4.66 -3.21
N GLY A 525 -7.60 5.80 -3.61
CA GLY A 525 -8.01 6.56 -4.79
C GLY A 525 -6.78 7.01 -5.58
N GLY A 526 -6.62 6.49 -6.80
CA GLY A 526 -5.42 6.68 -7.62
C GLY A 526 -5.64 7.51 -8.90
N PRO A 527 -4.57 8.06 -9.50
CA PRO A 527 -4.63 8.63 -10.84
C PRO A 527 -4.62 7.53 -11.92
N GLY A 528 -5.38 7.76 -13.00
CA GLY A 528 -5.24 7.05 -14.27
C GLY A 528 -4.11 7.60 -15.14
N PRO A 529 -3.81 6.97 -16.29
CA PRO A 529 -2.71 7.40 -17.17
C PRO A 529 -2.82 8.83 -17.74
N LYS A 530 -4.02 9.41 -17.67
CA LYS A 530 -4.37 10.75 -18.18
C LYS A 530 -4.77 11.73 -17.07
N ASP A 531 -4.59 11.33 -15.81
CA ASP A 531 -4.82 12.22 -14.68
C ASP A 531 -3.50 12.88 -14.28
N PRO A 532 -3.53 14.03 -13.59
CA PRO A 532 -2.32 14.70 -13.13
C PRO A 532 -1.38 13.79 -12.35
N VAL A 533 -0.07 14.00 -12.53
CA VAL A 533 0.94 13.17 -11.89
C VAL A 533 0.83 13.31 -10.38
N TYR A 534 0.74 12.16 -9.71
CA TYR A 534 0.85 12.09 -8.27
C TYR A 534 2.30 12.31 -7.81
N MET A 535 2.49 13.36 -7.01
CA MET A 535 3.77 13.84 -6.47
C MET A 535 4.26 13.03 -5.26
N TYR A 536 4.08 11.71 -5.30
CA TYR A 536 4.33 10.76 -4.21
C TYR A 536 5.69 10.96 -3.49
N HIS A 537 5.64 11.07 -2.16
CA HIS A 537 6.78 11.27 -1.24
C HIS A 537 7.70 12.46 -1.58
N SER A 538 7.22 13.40 -2.38
CA SER A 538 7.95 14.60 -2.77
C SER A 538 7.42 15.83 -2.04
N LEU A 539 8.17 16.92 -2.10
CA LEU A 539 7.76 18.21 -1.54
C LEU A 539 6.51 18.78 -2.25
N TYR A 540 6.21 18.31 -3.47
CA TYR A 540 5.13 18.83 -4.32
C TYR A 540 3.78 18.15 -4.10
N ASP A 541 3.66 17.16 -3.21
CA ASP A 541 2.37 16.66 -2.74
C ASP A 541 1.74 17.66 -1.77
N THR A 542 1.26 18.79 -2.28
CA THR A 542 0.79 19.92 -1.46
C THR A 542 -0.72 20.10 -1.55
N HIS A 543 -1.28 20.90 -0.64
CA HIS A 543 -2.69 21.27 -0.71
C HIS A 543 -3.00 22.04 -1.99
N ARG A 544 -2.03 22.80 -2.52
CA ARG A 544 -2.17 23.46 -3.82
C ARG A 544 -2.25 22.45 -4.97
N TRP A 545 -1.35 21.46 -5.02
CA TRP A 545 -1.44 20.40 -6.03
C TRP A 545 -2.80 19.69 -5.95
N MET A 546 -3.26 19.37 -4.73
CA MET A 546 -4.56 18.76 -4.51
C MET A 546 -5.71 19.61 -5.06
N THR A 547 -5.75 20.91 -4.72
CA THR A 547 -6.84 21.81 -5.09
C THR A 547 -6.85 22.22 -6.56
N GLU A 548 -5.70 22.24 -7.23
CA GLU A 548 -5.61 22.67 -8.63
C GLU A 548 -5.66 21.51 -9.62
N TYR A 549 -5.25 20.30 -9.20
CA TYR A 549 -5.07 19.17 -10.09
C TYR A 549 -5.86 17.94 -9.67
N ALA A 550 -5.61 17.38 -8.47
CA ALA A 550 -6.15 16.07 -8.10
C ALA A 550 -7.63 16.07 -7.72
N ASP A 551 -8.08 17.02 -6.88
CA ASP A 551 -9.47 17.11 -6.39
C ASP A 551 -9.91 18.58 -6.19
N ARG A 552 -10.24 19.24 -7.30
CA ARG A 552 -10.76 20.60 -7.37
C ARG A 552 -12.06 20.70 -6.59
N GLY A 553 -11.98 21.32 -5.42
CA GLY A 553 -13.13 21.50 -4.54
C GLY A 553 -13.41 20.32 -3.61
N PHE A 554 -12.48 19.37 -3.44
CA PHE A 554 -12.59 18.27 -2.46
C PHE A 554 -13.83 17.38 -2.65
N HIS A 555 -14.28 17.20 -3.89
CA HIS A 555 -15.47 16.41 -4.20
C HIS A 555 -15.19 14.90 -4.18
N LEU A 556 -14.02 14.46 -4.64
CA LEU A 556 -13.61 13.06 -4.53
C LEU A 556 -13.44 12.66 -3.07
N HIS A 557 -12.82 13.51 -2.24
CA HIS A 557 -12.69 13.25 -0.80
C HIS A 557 -14.05 13.10 -0.13
N THR A 558 -15.02 13.92 -0.54
CA THR A 558 -16.40 13.83 -0.03
C THR A 558 -17.01 12.48 -0.39
N ALA A 559 -16.91 12.04 -1.65
CA ALA A 559 -17.45 10.76 -2.08
C ALA A 559 -16.76 9.58 -1.37
N MET A 560 -15.42 9.56 -1.30
CA MET A 560 -14.67 8.52 -0.61
C MET A 560 -14.99 8.48 0.89
N GLY A 561 -15.09 9.64 1.54
CA GLY A 561 -15.46 9.72 2.95
C GLY A 561 -16.89 9.25 3.24
N GLN A 562 -17.85 9.57 2.37
CA GLN A 562 -19.22 9.05 2.45
C GLN A 562 -19.23 7.51 2.33
N PHE A 563 -18.47 6.96 1.38
CA PHE A 563 -18.34 5.52 1.19
C PHE A 563 -17.78 4.82 2.44
N VAL A 564 -16.62 5.27 2.94
CA VAL A 564 -15.97 4.71 4.13
C VAL A 564 -16.89 4.79 5.35
N THR A 565 -17.62 5.91 5.50
CA THR A 565 -18.54 6.12 6.64
C THR A 565 -19.73 5.17 6.57
N LEU A 566 -20.32 4.97 5.39
CA LEU A 566 -21.43 4.03 5.20
C LEU A 566 -20.99 2.59 5.46
N LEU A 567 -19.83 2.19 4.92
CA LEU A 567 -19.25 0.87 5.16
C LEU A 567 -19.03 0.63 6.66
N THR A 568 -18.41 1.59 7.34
CA THR A 568 -18.17 1.55 8.78
C THR A 568 -19.47 1.43 9.56
N TYR A 569 -20.50 2.21 9.20
CA TYR A 569 -21.81 2.19 9.86
C TYR A 569 -22.45 0.81 9.77
N HIS A 570 -22.50 0.20 8.59
CA HIS A 570 -23.13 -1.12 8.43
C HIS A 570 -22.38 -2.23 9.17
N ILE A 571 -21.04 -2.23 9.12
CA ILE A 571 -20.25 -3.21 9.89
C ILE A 571 -20.47 -3.00 11.40
N ALA A 572 -20.55 -1.75 11.86
CA ALA A 572 -20.68 -1.43 13.28
C ALA A 572 -22.10 -1.58 13.86
N ASP A 573 -23.15 -1.40 13.07
CA ASP A 573 -24.53 -1.28 13.57
C ASP A 573 -25.43 -2.48 13.22
N ASP A 574 -25.22 -3.12 12.07
CA ASP A 574 -26.09 -4.20 11.60
C ASP A 574 -26.10 -5.39 12.59
N ALA A 575 -27.28 -5.97 12.81
CA ALA A 575 -27.48 -7.04 13.78
C ALA A 575 -26.66 -8.29 13.45
N LEU A 576 -26.63 -8.66 12.18
CA LEU A 576 -25.73 -9.64 11.59
C LEU A 576 -24.55 -8.88 10.99
N ILE A 577 -23.31 -9.32 11.25
CA ILE A 577 -22.14 -8.75 10.58
C ILE A 577 -22.33 -8.96 9.05
N PRO A 578 -22.22 -7.93 8.20
CA PRO A 578 -22.64 -7.98 6.80
C PRO A 578 -21.61 -8.68 5.89
N TRP A 579 -21.16 -9.85 6.30
CA TRP A 579 -20.21 -10.68 5.56
C TRP A 579 -20.90 -11.58 4.53
N ASP A 580 -20.34 -11.60 3.31
CA ASP A 580 -20.67 -12.58 2.27
C ASP A 580 -19.64 -13.72 2.30
N LEU A 581 -19.88 -14.72 3.15
CA LEU A 581 -19.01 -15.90 3.27
C LEU A 581 -18.95 -16.72 1.95
N PRO A 582 -20.06 -16.93 1.23
CA PRO A 582 -20.02 -17.53 -0.10
C PRO A 582 -19.09 -16.79 -1.08
N ASN A 583 -19.05 -15.46 -1.05
CA ASN A 583 -18.06 -14.69 -1.81
C ASN A 583 -16.64 -14.92 -1.28
N ALA A 584 -16.43 -14.99 0.04
CA ALA A 584 -15.13 -15.33 0.62
C ALA A 584 -14.60 -16.70 0.14
N GLY A 585 -15.48 -17.71 0.04
CA GLY A 585 -15.14 -19.02 -0.52
C GLY A 585 -14.76 -18.92 -2.00
N SER A 586 -15.52 -18.15 -2.78
CA SER A 586 -15.23 -17.92 -4.20
C SER A 586 -13.90 -17.19 -4.41
N ALA A 587 -13.59 -16.19 -3.58
CA ALA A 587 -12.33 -15.45 -3.62
C ALA A 587 -11.14 -16.34 -3.25
N LEU A 588 -11.26 -17.19 -2.22
CA LEU A 588 -10.22 -18.15 -1.86
C LEU A 588 -9.97 -19.17 -2.98
N ARG A 589 -11.03 -19.62 -3.67
CA ARG A 589 -10.92 -20.48 -4.84
C ARG A 589 -10.18 -19.79 -5.99
N ASP A 590 -10.49 -18.54 -6.30
CA ASP A 590 -9.78 -17.77 -7.33
C ASP A 590 -8.28 -17.60 -6.98
N ILE A 591 -7.96 -17.41 -5.70
CA ILE A 591 -6.57 -17.34 -5.20
C ILE A 591 -5.86 -18.69 -5.35
N PHE A 592 -6.53 -19.81 -5.08
CA PHE A 592 -5.98 -21.15 -5.29
C PHE A 592 -5.69 -21.43 -6.77
N VAL A 593 -6.62 -21.08 -7.67
CA VAL A 593 -6.39 -21.23 -9.12
C VAL A 593 -5.23 -20.36 -9.59
N ASP A 594 -5.08 -19.14 -9.05
CA ASP A 594 -3.91 -18.31 -9.35
C ASP A 594 -2.59 -18.91 -8.83
N LEU A 595 -2.62 -19.68 -7.74
CA LEU A 595 -1.45 -20.46 -7.32
C LEU A 595 -1.12 -21.53 -8.37
N GLU A 596 -2.09 -22.34 -8.79
CA GLU A 596 -1.90 -23.40 -9.80
C GLU A 596 -1.24 -22.84 -11.08
N GLU A 597 -1.82 -21.77 -11.64
CA GLU A 597 -1.30 -21.10 -12.83
C GLU A 597 0.13 -20.57 -12.62
N GLN A 598 0.41 -19.99 -11.45
CA GLN A 598 1.75 -19.48 -11.13
C GLN A 598 2.79 -20.59 -10.97
N LEU A 599 2.40 -21.75 -10.43
CA LEU A 599 3.29 -22.91 -10.34
C LEU A 599 3.61 -23.46 -11.74
N GLU A 600 2.61 -23.59 -12.61
CA GLU A 600 2.82 -24.04 -13.99
C GLU A 600 3.69 -23.06 -14.81
N GLU A 601 3.50 -21.76 -14.62
CA GLU A 601 4.23 -20.72 -15.37
C GLU A 601 5.68 -20.57 -14.87
N LYS A 602 5.87 -20.44 -13.56
CA LYS A 602 7.16 -20.08 -12.95
C LYS A 602 8.02 -21.28 -12.58
N PHE A 603 7.40 -22.41 -12.28
CA PHE A 603 8.03 -23.59 -11.72
C PHE A 603 7.67 -24.89 -12.49
N PRO A 604 7.68 -24.88 -13.85
CA PRO A 604 7.22 -26.03 -14.66
C PRO A 604 8.04 -27.31 -14.45
N GLU A 605 9.23 -27.22 -13.85
CA GLU A 605 10.07 -28.35 -13.50
C GLU A 605 9.65 -29.07 -12.21
N TYR A 606 8.79 -28.46 -11.38
CA TYR A 606 8.32 -29.03 -10.13
C TYR A 606 6.91 -29.60 -10.30
N ASP A 607 6.69 -30.78 -9.72
CA ASP A 607 5.38 -31.43 -9.64
C ASP A 607 4.95 -31.41 -8.16
N VAL A 608 4.07 -30.48 -7.80
CA VAL A 608 3.60 -30.27 -6.43
C VAL A 608 2.15 -30.75 -6.33
N ASP A 609 1.89 -31.73 -5.47
CA ASP A 609 0.52 -32.18 -5.21
C ASP A 609 -0.24 -31.15 -4.38
N LEU A 610 -1.15 -30.41 -5.03
CA LEU A 610 -2.00 -29.41 -4.40
C LEU A 610 -3.33 -29.97 -3.88
N SER A 611 -3.61 -31.27 -4.05
CA SER A 611 -4.89 -31.89 -3.68
C SER A 611 -5.30 -31.64 -2.22
N PRO A 612 -4.39 -31.69 -1.22
CA PRO A 612 -4.76 -31.40 0.17
C PRO A 612 -5.29 -29.97 0.36
N LEU A 613 -4.69 -29.01 -0.34
CA LEU A 613 -5.12 -27.61 -0.30
C LEU A 613 -6.42 -27.40 -1.07
N ASP A 614 -6.58 -28.04 -2.23
CA ASP A 614 -7.84 -28.01 -3.00
C ASP A 614 -9.03 -28.51 -2.16
N ASP A 615 -8.86 -29.68 -1.53
CA ASP A 615 -9.86 -30.28 -0.63
C ASP A 615 -10.20 -29.35 0.54
N ALA A 616 -9.19 -28.67 1.10
CA ALA A 616 -9.39 -27.69 2.17
C ALA A 616 -10.18 -26.47 1.69
N VAL A 617 -9.87 -25.94 0.50
CA VAL A 617 -10.64 -24.83 -0.09
C VAL A 617 -12.08 -25.26 -0.34
N ALA A 618 -12.31 -26.46 -0.89
CA ALA A 618 -13.66 -27.00 -1.08
C ALA A 618 -14.42 -27.17 0.24
N ALA A 619 -13.74 -27.60 1.31
CA ALA A 619 -14.34 -27.69 2.65
C ALA A 619 -14.72 -26.31 3.20
N PHE A 620 -13.89 -25.29 2.97
CA PHE A 620 -14.19 -23.90 3.33
C PHE A 620 -15.38 -23.35 2.53
N GLU A 621 -15.41 -23.53 1.21
CA GLU A 621 -16.54 -23.16 0.34
C GLU A 621 -17.85 -23.79 0.87
N ALA A 622 -17.83 -25.07 1.20
CA ALA A 622 -19.00 -25.76 1.73
C ALA A 622 -19.42 -25.24 3.12
N ALA A 623 -18.48 -24.89 3.99
CA ALA A 623 -18.77 -24.30 5.30
C ALA A 623 -19.36 -22.89 5.19
N ALA A 624 -18.81 -22.08 4.28
CA ALA A 624 -19.27 -20.74 3.95
C ALA A 624 -20.73 -20.72 3.44
N GLU A 625 -21.07 -21.60 2.51
CA GLU A 625 -22.45 -21.74 2.01
C GLU A 625 -23.42 -22.18 3.11
N ARG A 626 -23.02 -23.11 3.99
CA ARG A 626 -23.87 -23.57 5.09
C ARG A 626 -24.15 -22.45 6.10
N ILE A 627 -23.12 -21.74 6.56
CA ILE A 627 -23.32 -20.70 7.58
C ILE A 627 -24.12 -19.52 7.03
N ALA A 628 -24.02 -19.21 5.73
CA ALA A 628 -24.83 -18.16 5.10
C ALA A 628 -26.34 -18.45 5.23
N VAL A 629 -26.76 -19.70 4.95
CA VAL A 629 -28.16 -20.13 5.13
C VAL A 629 -28.59 -20.05 6.59
N ILE A 630 -27.72 -20.41 7.53
CA ILE A 630 -27.99 -20.30 8.97
C ILE A 630 -28.17 -18.83 9.37
N ALA A 631 -27.30 -17.95 8.88
CA ALA A 631 -27.32 -16.52 9.15
C ALA A 631 -28.60 -15.85 8.63
N GLU A 632 -29.01 -16.15 7.40
CA GLU A 632 -30.25 -15.66 6.80
C GLU A 632 -31.48 -16.07 7.62
N ASN A 633 -31.54 -17.34 8.05
CA ASN A 633 -32.62 -17.83 8.89
C ASN A 633 -32.60 -17.15 10.27
N ALA A 634 -31.43 -17.05 10.90
CA ALA A 634 -31.28 -16.39 12.20
C ALA A 634 -31.78 -14.94 12.16
N LEU A 635 -31.45 -14.21 11.08
CA LEU A 635 -31.91 -12.86 10.86
C LEU A 635 -33.43 -12.79 10.60
N ALA A 636 -33.96 -13.66 9.72
CA ALA A 636 -35.38 -13.68 9.35
C ALA A 636 -36.30 -14.01 10.53
N PHE A 637 -35.86 -14.86 11.46
CA PHE A 637 -36.61 -15.24 12.65
C PHE A 637 -36.23 -14.42 13.90
N ASN A 638 -35.31 -13.46 13.78
CA ASN A 638 -34.80 -12.67 14.90
C ASN A 638 -34.26 -13.54 16.06
N ASP A 639 -33.58 -14.64 15.73
CA ASP A 639 -32.97 -15.55 16.70
C ASP A 639 -31.67 -14.95 17.24
N THR A 640 -31.78 -14.20 18.34
CA THR A 640 -30.65 -13.50 18.96
C THR A 640 -29.53 -14.43 19.43
N VAL A 641 -29.83 -15.68 19.80
CA VAL A 641 -28.82 -16.65 20.26
C VAL A 641 -28.02 -17.14 19.05
N LEU A 642 -28.71 -17.51 17.98
CA LEU A 642 -28.07 -17.96 16.76
C LEU A 642 -27.31 -16.84 16.06
N LEU A 643 -27.84 -15.61 16.05
CA LEU A 643 -27.13 -14.41 15.56
C LEU A 643 -25.82 -14.18 16.31
N THR A 644 -25.81 -14.38 17.64
CA THR A 644 -24.59 -14.25 18.45
C THR A 644 -23.55 -15.31 18.07
N ALA A 645 -23.98 -16.55 17.87
CA ALA A 645 -23.09 -17.64 17.42
C ALA A 645 -22.52 -17.37 16.01
N VAL A 646 -23.37 -16.94 15.07
CA VAL A 646 -22.99 -16.59 13.70
C VAL A 646 -22.00 -15.43 13.69
N ASN A 647 -22.27 -14.33 14.40
CA ASN A 647 -21.36 -13.19 14.48
C ASN A 647 -20.01 -13.58 15.07
N SER A 648 -19.98 -14.45 16.09
CA SER A 648 -18.73 -14.96 16.65
C SER A 648 -17.91 -15.75 15.62
N ALA A 649 -18.56 -16.58 14.80
CA ALA A 649 -17.91 -17.32 13.72
C ALA A 649 -17.42 -16.39 12.60
N TYR A 650 -18.26 -15.44 12.19
CA TYR A 650 -17.96 -14.41 11.18
C TYR A 650 -16.76 -13.53 11.56
N ARG A 651 -16.63 -13.18 12.84
CA ARG A 651 -15.46 -12.46 13.36
C ARG A 651 -14.19 -13.31 13.38
N GLY A 652 -14.32 -14.60 13.69
CA GLY A 652 -13.21 -15.46 14.08
C GLY A 652 -12.56 -16.26 12.96
N PHE A 653 -13.28 -16.56 11.85
CA PHE A 653 -12.81 -17.55 10.88
C PHE A 653 -11.45 -17.19 10.24
N SER A 654 -11.23 -15.91 9.93
CA SER A 654 -10.01 -15.43 9.28
C SER A 654 -8.75 -15.61 10.13
N ARG A 655 -8.90 -15.78 11.45
CA ARG A 655 -7.80 -16.20 12.34
C ARG A 655 -7.23 -17.57 11.98
N GLY A 656 -8.03 -18.43 11.34
CA GLY A 656 -7.58 -19.71 10.81
C GLY A 656 -6.45 -19.54 9.79
N PHE A 657 -6.52 -18.53 8.91
CA PHE A 657 -5.51 -18.29 7.89
C PHE A 657 -4.15 -17.87 8.46
N ALA A 658 -4.10 -17.29 9.67
CA ALA A 658 -2.85 -16.94 10.36
C ALA A 658 -2.37 -18.02 11.36
N SER A 659 -3.04 -19.17 11.42
CA SER A 659 -2.80 -20.18 12.47
C SER A 659 -1.60 -21.11 12.21
N ALA A 660 -1.01 -21.07 11.00
CA ALA A 660 0.11 -21.92 10.63
C ALA A 660 1.46 -21.48 11.24
N GLY A 661 1.53 -20.30 11.86
CA GLY A 661 2.77 -19.69 12.33
C GLY A 661 3.47 -18.85 11.26
N LEU A 662 4.70 -18.41 11.54
CA LEU A 662 5.46 -17.56 10.61
C LEU A 662 5.71 -18.26 9.28
N LEU A 663 5.49 -17.52 8.19
CA LEU A 663 5.85 -17.94 6.84
C LEU A 663 7.38 -18.05 6.69
N PRO A 664 7.89 -18.91 5.79
CA PRO A 664 9.33 -19.12 5.60
C PRO A 664 10.06 -17.83 5.20
N GLY A 665 11.25 -17.62 5.76
CA GLY A 665 12.10 -16.48 5.42
C GLY A 665 11.56 -15.12 5.87
N ARG A 666 10.49 -15.09 6.67
CA ARG A 666 9.77 -13.88 7.10
C ARG A 666 9.72 -13.79 8.62
N PHE A 667 9.56 -12.58 9.14
CA PHE A 667 9.63 -12.28 10.57
C PHE A 667 8.32 -11.74 11.15
N SER A 668 7.42 -11.18 10.34
CA SER A 668 6.15 -10.58 10.81
C SER A 668 4.90 -11.10 10.07
N TYR A 669 5.05 -12.07 9.16
CA TYR A 669 3.99 -12.52 8.26
C TYR A 669 3.50 -13.93 8.64
N TYR A 670 2.19 -14.07 8.92
CA TYR A 670 1.58 -15.35 9.34
C TYR A 670 0.42 -15.82 8.45
N ASN A 671 -0.19 -14.93 7.67
CA ASN A 671 -1.35 -15.30 6.85
C ASN A 671 -0.94 -16.17 5.66
N VAL A 672 -1.44 -17.41 5.60
CA VAL A 672 -1.07 -18.36 4.53
C VAL A 672 -1.66 -18.03 3.17
N VAL A 673 -2.75 -17.25 3.10
CA VAL A 673 -3.48 -16.99 1.85
C VAL A 673 -2.71 -16.00 0.99
N SER A 674 -2.21 -14.92 1.59
CA SER A 674 -1.39 -13.93 0.90
C SER A 674 -0.43 -13.21 1.84
N ALA A 675 0.70 -12.78 1.29
CA ALA A 675 1.67 -11.92 1.96
C ALA A 675 2.48 -11.15 0.90
N PRO A 676 3.20 -10.06 1.24
CA PRO A 676 3.98 -9.32 0.24
C PRO A 676 5.02 -10.22 -0.42
N GLY A 677 5.11 -10.26 -1.74
CA GLY A 677 6.10 -11.10 -2.43
C GLY A 677 7.54 -10.74 -2.08
N LEU A 678 8.44 -11.73 -2.06
CA LEU A 678 9.86 -11.50 -1.72
C LEU A 678 10.52 -10.51 -2.70
N GLU A 679 10.08 -10.52 -3.96
CA GLU A 679 10.55 -9.64 -5.03
C GLU A 679 9.66 -8.41 -5.27
N SER A 680 8.34 -8.53 -5.18
CA SER A 680 7.43 -7.37 -5.36
C SER A 680 7.51 -6.40 -4.17
N GLY A 681 7.78 -6.90 -2.97
CA GLY A 681 8.01 -6.14 -1.75
C GLY A 681 6.74 -5.63 -1.04
N TYR A 682 5.79 -5.06 -1.78
CA TYR A 682 4.49 -4.65 -1.23
C TYR A 682 3.32 -5.47 -1.80
N GLY A 683 3.33 -5.74 -3.11
CA GLY A 683 2.28 -6.48 -3.81
C GLY A 683 2.16 -7.90 -3.28
N ALA A 684 0.93 -8.41 -3.21
CA ALA A 684 0.64 -9.70 -2.62
C ALA A 684 1.03 -10.86 -3.54
N ASP A 685 1.78 -11.83 -3.01
CA ASP A 685 1.86 -13.17 -3.58
C ASP A 685 0.86 -14.08 -2.86
N VAL A 686 0.27 -15.00 -3.61
CA VAL A 686 -0.73 -15.97 -3.12
C VAL A 686 -0.05 -17.24 -2.65
N PHE A 687 -0.47 -17.78 -1.50
CA PHE A 687 0.19 -18.92 -0.85
C PHE A 687 1.73 -18.86 -0.90
N PRO A 688 2.33 -17.72 -0.46
CA PRO A 688 3.71 -17.39 -0.78
C PRO A 688 4.70 -18.39 -0.21
N ALA A 689 4.40 -19.06 0.91
CA ALA A 689 5.29 -20.08 1.48
C ALA A 689 5.57 -21.25 0.51
N ILE A 690 4.60 -21.63 -0.32
CA ILE A 690 4.77 -22.67 -1.33
C ILE A 690 5.69 -22.15 -2.44
N GLN A 691 5.38 -20.99 -3.01
CA GLN A 691 6.17 -20.36 -4.07
C GLN A 691 7.62 -20.05 -3.63
N ASP A 692 7.79 -19.46 -2.45
CA ASP A 692 9.08 -19.08 -1.85
C ASP A 692 9.97 -20.33 -1.62
N SER A 693 9.36 -21.48 -1.32
CA SER A 693 10.08 -22.75 -1.16
C SER A 693 10.59 -23.28 -2.51
N LEU A 694 9.79 -23.14 -3.57
CA LEU A 694 10.19 -23.57 -4.92
C LEU A 694 11.23 -22.64 -5.54
N ASP A 695 11.16 -21.32 -5.32
CA ASP A 695 12.22 -20.38 -5.75
C ASP A 695 13.59 -20.72 -5.15
N GLN A 696 13.59 -21.33 -3.96
CA GLN A 696 14.78 -21.85 -3.28
C GLN A 696 15.16 -23.28 -3.71
N GLY A 697 14.39 -23.88 -4.61
CA GLY A 697 14.56 -25.25 -5.09
C GLY A 697 14.24 -26.33 -4.05
N ASN A 698 13.41 -26.02 -3.06
CA ASN A 698 13.09 -26.89 -1.92
C ASN A 698 11.68 -27.48 -2.03
N LEU A 699 11.54 -28.52 -2.85
CA LEU A 699 10.26 -29.22 -3.07
C LEU A 699 9.64 -29.78 -1.77
N THR A 700 10.45 -30.38 -0.89
CA THR A 700 9.95 -30.95 0.37
C THR A 700 9.33 -29.89 1.27
N GLN A 701 9.91 -28.70 1.32
CA GLN A 701 9.32 -27.59 2.09
C GLN A 701 8.05 -27.06 1.41
N ALA A 702 8.00 -27.02 0.08
CA ALA A 702 6.79 -26.65 -0.64
C ALA A 702 5.62 -27.60 -0.29
N GLU A 703 5.85 -28.92 -0.33
CA GLU A 703 4.87 -29.94 0.07
C GLU A 703 4.43 -29.80 1.54
N GLU A 704 5.36 -29.53 2.46
CA GLU A 704 5.01 -29.23 3.86
C GLU A 704 4.09 -28.01 3.97
N TRP A 705 4.33 -26.97 3.16
CA TRP A 705 3.51 -25.77 3.18
C TRP A 705 2.18 -25.91 2.46
N VAL A 706 2.02 -26.85 1.53
CA VAL A 706 0.70 -27.28 1.04
C VAL A 706 -0.12 -27.78 2.22
N GLU A 707 0.41 -28.72 2.99
CA GLU A 707 -0.27 -29.32 4.14
C GLU A 707 -0.56 -28.30 5.25
N ARG A 708 0.40 -27.43 5.58
CA ARG A 708 0.20 -26.38 6.61
C ARG A 708 -0.83 -25.35 6.17
N SER A 709 -0.83 -24.97 4.90
CA SER A 709 -1.83 -24.05 4.35
C SER A 709 -3.21 -24.70 4.33
N ALA A 710 -3.31 -25.97 3.93
CA ALA A 710 -4.54 -26.75 3.96
C ALA A 710 -5.12 -26.83 5.39
N ASN A 711 -4.29 -27.12 6.38
CA ASN A 711 -4.71 -27.15 7.79
C ASN A 711 -5.19 -25.78 8.30
N ALA A 712 -4.55 -24.69 7.89
CA ALA A 712 -5.00 -23.33 8.22
C ALA A 712 -6.35 -22.99 7.59
N VAL A 713 -6.57 -23.38 6.32
CA VAL A 713 -7.87 -23.22 5.63
C VAL A 713 -8.95 -24.09 6.28
N LEU A 714 -8.65 -25.35 6.62
CA LEU A 714 -9.57 -26.23 7.35
C LEU A 714 -9.90 -25.66 8.73
N ARG A 715 -8.94 -25.03 9.42
CA ARG A 715 -9.20 -24.34 10.69
C ARG A 715 -10.18 -23.19 10.51
N ALA A 716 -10.04 -22.40 9.44
CA ALA A 716 -11.01 -21.36 9.11
C ALA A 716 -12.41 -21.95 8.83
N ALA A 717 -12.49 -23.05 8.09
CA ALA A 717 -13.74 -23.75 7.81
C ALA A 717 -14.42 -24.32 9.06
N GLU A 718 -13.63 -24.85 10.00
CA GLU A 718 -14.10 -25.39 11.28
C GLU A 718 -14.73 -24.30 12.15
N ILE A 719 -14.16 -23.09 12.17
CA ILE A 719 -14.71 -21.95 12.93
C ILE A 719 -16.10 -21.53 12.41
N LEU A 720 -16.39 -21.76 11.12
CA LEU A 720 -17.70 -21.48 10.51
C LEU A 720 -18.77 -22.53 10.82
N LYS A 721 -18.43 -23.66 11.48
CA LYS A 721 -19.43 -24.66 11.83
C LYS A 721 -20.23 -24.25 13.06
N ILE A 722 -21.56 -24.25 12.92
CA ILE A 722 -22.50 -23.95 14.00
C ILE A 722 -23.57 -25.05 14.02
N GLY A 723 -23.73 -25.71 15.17
CA GLY A 723 -24.85 -26.62 15.43
C GLY A 723 -24.73 -28.05 14.87
N GLU A 724 -23.54 -28.64 14.89
CA GLU A 724 -23.36 -30.09 14.65
C GLU A 724 -23.87 -30.97 15.81
#